data_AF-A0A8J7AWT5-F1
#
_entry.id   AF-A0A8J7AWT5-F1
#
_cell.length_a   1.000
_cell.length_b   1.000
_cell.length_c   1.000
_cell.angle_alpha   90.00
_cell.angle_beta   90.00
_cell.angle_gamma   90.00
#
_symmetry.space_group_name_H-M   'P 1'
#
loop_
_entity.id
_entity.type
_entity.pdbx_description
1 polymer ?
#
loop_
_entity_poly.entity_id
_entity_poly.type
_entity_poly.pdbx_seq_one_letter_code
_entity_poly.pdbx_strand_id
1 'polypeptide(L)'
;MFFRKKTGRKVEDKVGKGNSRNESLLQRLLVNPASRFVYISVIAIGASIGLNYGNHRGYWYGTIYRVQTVDFNILSHTLPTKLSYALNQGDEEEIQRTLNSNFGLFGLVVTDCKSFDKICLNERVIYATESHFEWRKQLDSDMLANSSYDFLRSMPPLHAEASYSSARSDSRELTGLRNYGEIIGRVYYVRGIAPSFWDGYTKWIEDLPQSLITDSGPSKYFTLSSVLALFAGAAAWLVIEAAHAKRRQQQREADFLLEEEKWHADQQIRDQAIWAKQQISDVEAKATLYQQQLNNQIIENRERDRQHQKIVEDLQQQSAELRRSQAQAHQQILKLGFELQQKAEELTKKQLSLDETLENKIQVENALANRQQVIQRLQDRLSETKKDDPQQQQLTQKIFQLNQQQRVYQSDLSALTALLESKDAEICSSQQSMAWLQQQIGEVNQKKVEFECEFEELRQSVVELTHQRQQDSEKIKNLEQERELAQQRLSELDNLDSNDPEEIERYRADLETAYQDLSEIKRLGQDLNVFEQEVLAVFENSPKILTGEWKLLHSFDVCRGRGASQMTDFIVAGSNFLVVIEAKGYTGKIVDDGDVLNTPWYAQNVNGLKREVRGVGKNPYQQVRNYTISAGDIVNRQFRWKTIFHYGVVVFPQESDISTLPTNLTDYYYLTKLDKLVTVIGNIEAKVKRRNSASFPASKVIALLHEKRLVRAALQR
;
A
#
# COMPACT_ATOMS: atom_id res chain seq x y z
N MET A 1 -12.65 2.67 -43.08
CA MET A 1 -13.52 3.86 -42.93
C MET A 1 -13.32 4.43 -41.54
N PHE A 2 -12.95 5.71 -41.46
CA PHE A 2 -13.02 6.68 -40.35
C PHE A 2 -13.40 6.14 -38.94
N PHE A 3 -12.58 6.27 -37.89
CA PHE A 3 -12.12 7.55 -37.33
C PHE A 3 -10.74 7.47 -36.65
N ARG A 4 -10.07 8.61 -36.67
CA ARG A 4 -8.70 8.91 -36.28
C ARG A 4 -8.74 9.99 -35.19
N LYS A 5 -8.04 9.80 -34.08
CA LYS A 5 -7.50 10.83 -33.15
C LYS A 5 -6.47 10.11 -32.26
N LYS A 6 -5.13 10.18 -32.47
CA LYS A 6 -4.19 11.31 -32.20
C LYS A 6 -4.56 11.99 -30.87
N THR A 7 -3.73 11.98 -29.82
CA THR A 7 -2.30 12.35 -29.78
C THR A 7 -1.58 11.82 -28.53
N GLY A 8 -0.53 11.01 -28.71
CA GLY A 8 0.51 10.84 -27.69
C GLY A 8 1.42 12.07 -27.66
N ARG A 9 1.44 12.78 -26.54
CA ARG A 9 2.43 13.83 -26.26
C ARG A 9 3.78 13.17 -25.98
N LYS A 10 4.66 13.19 -26.98
CA LYS A 10 6.10 13.30 -26.72
C LYS A 10 6.31 14.68 -26.11
N VAL A 11 6.67 14.74 -24.84
CA VAL A 11 7.25 15.94 -24.24
C VAL A 11 8.64 16.07 -24.87
N GLU A 12 8.75 17.02 -25.79
CA GLU A 12 10.00 17.42 -26.39
C GLU A 12 10.84 18.14 -25.32
N ASP A 13 11.98 17.54 -24.97
CA ASP A 13 13.17 18.25 -24.48
C ASP A 13 13.70 19.17 -25.58
N LYS A 14 13.00 20.28 -25.84
CA LYS A 14 13.48 21.41 -26.65
C LYS A 14 12.88 22.72 -26.14
N VAL A 15 13.12 23.04 -24.88
CA VAL A 15 13.01 24.42 -24.38
C VAL A 15 14.38 24.80 -23.83
N GLY A 16 15.08 25.70 -24.54
CA GLY A 16 16.29 26.35 -24.01
C GLY A 16 17.56 26.33 -24.86
N LYS A 17 17.52 26.05 -26.17
CA LYS A 17 18.66 26.32 -27.08
C LYS A 17 18.21 27.10 -28.30
N GLY A 18 17.82 28.35 -28.09
CA GLY A 18 17.34 29.18 -29.19
C GLY A 18 17.15 30.64 -28.83
N ASN A 19 18.11 31.30 -28.19
CA ASN A 19 18.24 32.77 -28.29
C ASN A 19 19.55 33.36 -27.69
N SER A 20 20.74 32.96 -28.15
CA SER A 20 22.00 33.63 -27.72
C SER A 20 22.90 34.11 -28.86
N ARG A 21 22.42 34.12 -30.10
CA ARG A 21 23.25 34.52 -31.26
C ARG A 21 23.32 36.02 -31.55
N ASN A 22 22.55 36.85 -30.85
CA ASN A 22 22.59 38.32 -30.98
C ASN A 22 23.02 39.03 -29.68
N GLU A 23 23.88 38.40 -28.88
CA GLU A 23 24.65 39.20 -27.92
C GLU A 23 25.65 40.04 -28.70
N SER A 24 25.47 41.36 -28.65
CA SER A 24 26.32 42.35 -29.34
C SER A 24 27.81 42.05 -29.12
N LEU A 25 28.66 42.32 -30.10
CA LEU A 25 30.12 42.22 -29.95
C LEU A 25 30.63 42.90 -28.66
N LEU A 26 29.97 43.97 -28.23
CA LEU A 26 30.18 44.66 -26.95
C LEU A 26 29.94 43.77 -25.72
N GLN A 27 28.90 42.93 -25.71
CA GLN A 27 28.68 41.97 -24.61
C GLN A 27 29.78 40.91 -24.56
N ARG A 28 30.23 40.38 -25.70
CA ARG A 28 31.34 39.41 -25.73
C ARG A 28 32.67 40.02 -25.29
N LEU A 29 32.91 41.28 -25.64
CA LEU A 29 34.09 42.05 -25.22
C LEU A 29 34.06 42.43 -23.73
N LEU A 30 32.90 42.42 -23.09
CA LEU A 30 32.75 42.70 -21.65
C LEU A 30 32.83 41.44 -20.76
N VAL A 31 32.93 40.23 -21.32
CA VAL A 31 32.97 38.97 -20.55
C VAL A 31 34.39 38.63 -20.07
N ASN A 32 35.42 38.92 -20.89
CA ASN A 32 36.79 38.54 -20.58
C ASN A 32 37.50 39.64 -19.75
N PRO A 33 38.15 39.30 -18.62
CA PRO A 33 38.92 40.26 -17.83
C PRO A 33 40.03 40.96 -18.62
N ALA A 34 40.65 40.27 -19.59
CA ALA A 34 41.72 40.83 -20.41
C ALA A 34 41.20 41.91 -21.37
N SER A 35 40.04 41.72 -22.00
CA SER A 35 39.46 42.72 -22.90
C SER A 35 39.03 43.97 -22.13
N ARG A 36 38.42 43.81 -20.95
CA ARG A 36 38.07 44.94 -20.06
C ARG A 36 39.30 45.75 -19.67
N PHE A 37 40.40 45.09 -19.33
CA PHE A 37 41.66 45.77 -19.04
C PHE A 37 42.16 46.61 -20.22
N VAL A 38 42.14 46.04 -21.43
CA VAL A 38 42.55 46.76 -22.65
C VAL A 38 41.69 48.00 -22.88
N TYR A 39 40.37 47.89 -22.78
CA TYR A 39 39.48 49.04 -22.98
C TYR A 39 39.72 50.16 -21.97
N ILE A 40 39.84 49.82 -20.69
CA ILE A 40 40.09 50.80 -19.62
C ILE A 40 41.46 51.46 -19.83
N SER A 41 42.46 50.69 -20.25
CA SER A 41 43.80 51.20 -20.55
C SER A 41 43.81 52.18 -21.73
N VAL A 42 43.07 51.88 -22.80
CA VAL A 42 42.91 52.79 -23.96
C VAL A 42 42.28 54.11 -23.54
N ILE A 43 41.23 54.07 -22.71
CA ILE A 43 40.57 55.28 -22.19
C ILE A 43 41.54 56.08 -21.31
N ALA A 44 42.29 55.42 -20.43
CA ALA A 44 43.28 56.05 -19.56
C ALA A 44 44.41 56.73 -20.36
N ILE A 45 44.92 56.08 -21.40
CA ILE A 45 45.93 56.65 -22.31
C ILE A 45 45.35 57.87 -23.05
N GLY A 46 44.13 57.78 -23.57
CA GLY A 46 43.46 58.91 -24.22
C GLY A 46 43.29 60.11 -23.29
N ALA A 47 42.86 59.87 -22.05
CA ALA A 47 42.74 60.91 -21.02
C ALA A 47 44.11 61.54 -20.69
N SER A 48 45.16 60.72 -20.57
CA SER A 48 46.53 61.20 -20.37
C SER A 48 46.97 62.15 -21.48
N ILE A 49 46.82 61.76 -22.75
CA ILE A 49 47.20 62.59 -23.90
C ILE A 49 46.46 63.94 -23.87
N GLY A 50 45.16 63.94 -23.56
CA GLY A 50 44.37 65.16 -23.43
C GLY A 50 44.86 66.09 -22.31
N LEU A 51 45.17 65.55 -21.13
CA LEU A 51 45.75 66.31 -20.02
C LEU A 51 47.13 66.88 -20.38
N ASN A 52 47.97 66.08 -21.04
CA ASN A 52 49.30 66.47 -21.47
C ASN A 52 49.24 67.60 -22.50
N TYR A 53 48.30 67.55 -23.44
CA TYR A 53 48.07 68.65 -24.38
C TYR A 53 47.72 69.96 -23.67
N GLY A 54 46.84 69.90 -22.66
CA GLY A 54 46.51 71.04 -21.81
C GLY A 54 47.73 71.61 -21.09
N ASN A 55 48.55 70.75 -20.47
CA ASN A 55 49.78 71.12 -19.77
C ASN A 55 50.82 71.75 -20.72
N HIS A 56 51.00 71.18 -21.91
CA HIS A 56 51.89 71.73 -22.93
C HIS A 56 51.49 73.16 -23.34
N ARG A 57 50.19 73.35 -23.63
CA ARG A 57 49.67 74.67 -24.01
C ARG A 57 49.83 75.68 -22.88
N GLY A 58 49.51 75.29 -21.65
CA GLY A 58 49.65 76.15 -20.46
C GLY A 58 51.10 76.54 -20.20
N TYR A 59 52.05 75.63 -20.40
CA TYR A 59 53.48 75.89 -20.22
C TYR A 59 54.01 76.90 -21.26
N TRP A 60 53.84 76.63 -22.55
CA TRP A 60 54.43 77.46 -23.60
C TRP A 60 53.70 78.80 -23.80
N TYR A 61 52.38 78.78 -23.94
CA TYR A 61 51.59 79.99 -24.20
C TYR A 61 51.18 80.73 -22.92
N GLY A 62 51.33 80.10 -21.76
CA GLY A 62 51.10 80.74 -20.46
C GLY A 62 52.39 81.14 -19.78
N THR A 63 53.19 80.15 -19.34
CA THR A 63 54.38 80.40 -18.51
C THR A 63 55.52 81.05 -19.30
N ILE A 64 55.98 80.44 -20.40
CA ILE A 64 57.12 80.95 -21.19
C ILE A 64 56.80 82.31 -21.81
N TYR A 65 55.59 82.47 -22.36
CA TYR A 65 55.14 83.75 -22.89
C TYR A 65 55.23 84.89 -21.86
N ARG A 66 54.80 84.65 -20.62
CA ARG A 66 54.85 85.64 -19.54
C ARG A 66 56.28 85.97 -19.13
N VAL A 67 57.14 84.95 -19.01
CA VAL A 67 58.55 85.14 -18.69
C VAL A 67 59.23 86.02 -19.75
N GLN A 68 59.07 85.68 -21.03
CA GLN A 68 59.62 86.49 -22.13
C GLN A 68 59.08 87.92 -22.15
N THR A 69 57.81 88.13 -21.79
CA THR A 69 57.23 89.49 -21.70
C THR A 69 57.90 90.31 -20.62
N VAL A 70 58.19 89.71 -19.46
CA VAL A 70 58.94 90.36 -18.38
C VAL A 70 60.37 90.65 -18.81
N ASP A 71 61.04 89.67 -19.43
CA ASP A 71 62.42 89.83 -19.92
C ASP A 71 62.52 90.96 -20.95
N PHE A 72 61.60 91.00 -21.93
CA PHE A 72 61.56 92.06 -22.94
C PHE A 72 61.30 93.43 -22.32
N ASN A 73 60.45 93.50 -21.29
CA ASN A 73 60.22 94.74 -20.58
C ASN A 73 61.50 95.22 -19.90
N ILE A 74 62.20 94.36 -19.15
CA ILE A 74 63.47 94.69 -18.49
C ILE A 74 64.53 95.12 -19.50
N LEU A 75 64.64 94.37 -20.61
CA LEU A 75 65.60 94.68 -21.66
C LEU A 75 65.30 96.02 -22.33
N SER A 76 64.03 96.39 -22.51
CA SER A 76 63.69 97.70 -23.09
C SER A 76 64.16 98.91 -22.29
N HIS A 77 64.38 98.73 -20.98
CA HIS A 77 64.91 99.77 -20.11
C HIS A 77 66.44 99.87 -20.12
N THR A 78 67.15 98.86 -20.62
CA THR A 78 68.61 98.74 -20.41
C THR A 78 69.40 98.48 -21.69
N LEU A 79 68.85 97.65 -22.57
CA LEU A 79 69.50 97.19 -23.79
C LEU A 79 69.74 98.31 -24.81
N PRO A 80 68.80 99.24 -25.08
CA PRO A 80 69.02 100.29 -26.07
C PRO A 80 70.20 101.19 -25.74
N THR A 81 70.38 101.54 -24.46
CA THR A 81 71.50 102.34 -23.96
C THR A 81 72.83 101.64 -24.21
N LYS A 82 72.93 100.38 -23.79
CA LYS A 82 74.16 99.59 -23.90
C LYS A 82 74.55 99.36 -25.37
N LEU A 83 73.59 98.96 -26.20
CA LEU A 83 73.84 98.70 -27.62
C LEU A 83 74.17 99.98 -28.39
N SER A 84 73.49 101.10 -28.11
CA SER A 84 73.80 102.39 -28.72
C SER A 84 75.23 102.83 -28.41
N TYR A 85 75.66 102.68 -27.15
CA TYR A 85 77.03 102.98 -26.75
C TYR A 85 78.04 102.08 -27.47
N ALA A 86 77.83 100.76 -27.48
CA ALA A 86 78.75 99.82 -28.11
C ALA A 86 78.84 100.01 -29.64
N LEU A 87 77.71 100.29 -30.31
CA LEU A 87 77.67 100.62 -31.74
C LEU A 87 78.47 101.88 -32.08
N ASN A 88 78.37 102.93 -31.26
CA ASN A 88 79.12 104.16 -31.46
C ASN A 88 80.63 103.97 -31.28
N GLN A 89 81.05 103.04 -30.41
CA GLN A 89 82.46 102.71 -30.20
C GLN A 89 83.00 101.69 -31.21
N GLY A 90 82.13 101.09 -32.04
CA GLY A 90 82.51 100.02 -32.97
C GLY A 90 82.92 98.71 -32.27
N ASP A 91 82.45 98.47 -31.04
CA ASP A 91 82.79 97.28 -30.25
C ASP A 91 81.87 96.10 -30.63
N GLU A 92 82.19 95.44 -31.74
CA GLU A 92 81.41 94.32 -32.27
C GLU A 92 81.34 93.13 -31.31
N GLU A 93 82.41 92.88 -30.54
CA GLU A 93 82.48 91.80 -29.56
C GLU A 93 81.49 92.04 -28.43
N GLU A 94 81.42 93.26 -27.88
CA GLU A 94 80.48 93.58 -26.81
C GLU A 94 79.03 93.56 -27.29
N ILE A 95 78.76 93.95 -28.54
CA ILE A 95 77.43 93.84 -29.15
C ILE A 95 77.01 92.37 -29.19
N GLN A 96 77.81 91.51 -29.84
CA GLN A 96 77.44 90.09 -30.00
C GLN A 96 77.36 89.37 -28.65
N ARG A 97 78.29 89.64 -27.72
CA ARG A 97 78.26 89.11 -26.35
C ARG A 97 76.98 89.51 -25.61
N THR A 98 76.54 90.75 -25.78
CA THR A 98 75.28 91.24 -25.19
C THR A 98 74.07 90.54 -25.80
N LEU A 99 74.03 90.36 -27.13
CA LEU A 99 72.94 89.67 -27.81
C LEU A 99 72.88 88.17 -27.47
N ASN A 100 74.02 87.53 -27.27
CA ASN A 100 74.12 86.10 -26.93
C ASN A 100 73.88 85.80 -25.43
N SER A 101 73.73 86.82 -24.58
CA SER A 101 73.54 86.65 -23.13
C SER A 101 72.23 85.95 -22.73
N ASN A 102 71.27 85.84 -23.65
CA ASN A 102 70.02 85.09 -23.44
C ASN A 102 70.11 83.59 -23.81
N PHE A 103 71.31 83.10 -24.17
CA PHE A 103 71.57 81.71 -24.56
C PHE A 103 70.72 81.21 -25.76
N GLY A 104 70.21 82.11 -26.58
CA GLY A 104 69.40 81.80 -27.76
C GLY A 104 67.91 81.56 -27.47
N LEU A 105 67.44 81.70 -26.23
CA LEU A 105 66.05 81.40 -25.83
C LEU A 105 64.99 82.28 -26.50
N PHE A 106 65.38 83.50 -26.86
CA PHE A 106 64.61 84.44 -27.66
C PHE A 106 65.58 85.28 -28.50
N GLY A 107 65.07 85.94 -29.53
CA GLY A 107 65.92 86.71 -30.43
C GLY A 107 66.08 88.16 -30.01
N LEU A 108 67.33 88.62 -29.99
CA LEU A 108 67.67 90.03 -30.02
C LEU A 108 68.30 90.32 -31.39
N VAL A 109 67.68 91.21 -32.16
CA VAL A 109 68.09 91.48 -33.55
C VAL A 109 68.33 92.97 -33.74
N VAL A 110 69.55 93.33 -34.13
CA VAL A 110 69.95 94.71 -34.40
C VAL A 110 69.92 94.97 -35.89
N THR A 111 69.26 96.05 -36.31
CA THR A 111 69.16 96.47 -37.71
C THR A 111 69.66 97.89 -37.93
N ASP A 112 69.95 98.23 -39.19
CA ASP A 112 70.36 99.58 -39.62
C ASP A 112 69.19 100.54 -39.87
N CYS A 113 67.97 100.20 -39.43
CA CYS A 113 66.79 101.02 -39.67
C CYS A 113 66.84 102.37 -38.95
N LYS A 114 66.79 103.46 -39.72
CA LYS A 114 66.79 104.85 -39.20
C LYS A 114 65.42 105.53 -39.19
N SER A 115 64.36 104.86 -39.66
CA SER A 115 63.01 105.43 -39.70
C SER A 115 62.34 105.41 -38.33
N PHE A 116 61.38 106.31 -38.11
CA PHE A 116 60.42 106.24 -37.00
C PHE A 116 59.22 105.33 -37.31
N ASP A 117 58.97 105.02 -38.58
CA ASP A 117 57.80 104.26 -39.03
C ASP A 117 57.85 102.82 -38.54
N LYS A 118 56.72 102.27 -38.08
CA LYS A 118 56.69 100.88 -37.58
C LYS A 118 57.30 99.88 -38.56
N ILE A 119 57.05 100.05 -39.85
CA ILE A 119 57.57 99.19 -40.92
C ILE A 119 58.78 99.86 -41.57
N CYS A 120 59.93 99.19 -41.56
CA CYS A 120 61.16 99.66 -42.19
C CYS A 120 61.44 98.88 -43.48
N LEU A 121 60.97 99.40 -44.61
CA LEU A 121 61.16 98.76 -45.92
C LEU A 121 62.66 98.77 -46.27
N ASN A 122 63.28 97.58 -46.34
CA ASN A 122 64.70 97.31 -46.63
C ASN A 122 65.71 97.43 -45.48
N GLU A 123 65.28 97.24 -44.23
CA GLU A 123 66.25 97.12 -43.11
C GLU A 123 67.14 95.88 -43.27
N ARG A 124 68.43 96.02 -42.92
CA ARG A 124 69.40 94.93 -42.89
C ARG A 124 69.69 94.55 -41.46
N VAL A 125 69.64 93.24 -41.19
CA VAL A 125 70.09 92.68 -39.91
C VAL A 125 71.61 92.79 -39.85
N ILE A 126 72.12 93.56 -38.90
CA ILE A 126 73.55 93.77 -38.67
C ILE A 126 74.07 92.71 -37.69
N TYR A 127 73.36 92.53 -36.57
CA TYR A 127 73.69 91.54 -35.55
C TYR A 127 72.43 90.83 -35.08
N ALA A 128 72.56 89.57 -34.68
CA ALA A 128 71.46 88.80 -34.11
C ALA A 128 71.99 87.79 -33.09
N THR A 129 71.19 87.49 -32.07
CA THR A 129 71.47 86.37 -31.16
C THR A 129 71.72 85.07 -31.94
N GLU A 130 72.81 84.39 -31.62
CA GLU A 130 73.09 83.04 -32.12
C GLU A 130 72.20 82.02 -31.42
N SER A 131 71.53 81.18 -32.21
CA SER A 131 70.57 80.22 -31.68
C SER A 131 70.32 79.07 -32.63
N HIS A 132 70.15 77.88 -32.07
CA HIS A 132 69.69 76.68 -32.78
C HIS A 132 68.16 76.52 -32.74
N PHE A 133 67.45 77.40 -32.03
CA PHE A 133 66.00 77.36 -31.87
C PHE A 133 65.28 77.84 -33.14
N GLU A 134 64.03 77.40 -33.31
CA GLU A 134 63.24 77.61 -34.53
C GLU A 134 63.03 79.08 -34.89
N TRP A 135 62.93 79.98 -33.90
CA TRP A 135 62.78 81.42 -34.16
C TRP A 135 63.93 81.98 -35.01
N ARG A 136 65.15 81.45 -34.86
CA ARG A 136 66.32 81.91 -35.61
C ARG A 136 66.32 81.40 -37.04
N LYS A 137 65.84 80.17 -37.26
CA LYS A 137 65.69 79.55 -38.59
C LYS A 137 64.60 80.22 -39.42
N GLN A 138 63.57 80.72 -38.74
CA GLN A 138 62.40 81.37 -39.34
C GLN A 138 62.48 82.90 -39.28
N LEU A 139 63.64 83.48 -38.97
CA LEU A 139 63.81 84.93 -38.89
C LEU A 139 63.71 85.55 -40.29
N ASP A 140 62.63 86.29 -40.52
CA ASP A 140 62.38 87.04 -41.73
C ASP A 140 61.87 88.46 -41.42
N SER A 141 61.64 89.25 -42.47
CA SER A 141 61.16 90.63 -42.33
C SER A 141 59.75 90.72 -41.73
N ASP A 142 58.89 89.72 -41.96
CA ASP A 142 57.53 89.68 -41.42
C ASP A 142 57.54 89.43 -39.90
N MET A 143 58.44 88.57 -39.44
CA MET A 143 58.69 88.33 -38.02
C MET A 143 59.20 89.59 -37.33
N LEU A 144 60.12 90.34 -37.96
CA LEU A 144 60.62 91.61 -37.44
C LEU A 144 59.51 92.68 -37.38
N ALA A 145 58.69 92.80 -38.43
CA ALA A 145 57.57 93.75 -38.48
C ALA A 145 56.52 93.51 -37.39
N ASN A 146 56.37 92.26 -36.96
CA ASN A 146 55.47 91.86 -35.87
C ASN A 146 56.13 91.83 -34.48
N SER A 147 57.45 92.02 -34.40
CA SER A 147 58.20 92.02 -33.15
C SER A 147 58.23 93.40 -32.51
N SER A 148 58.28 93.46 -31.18
CA SER A 148 58.54 94.72 -30.48
C SER A 148 59.98 95.17 -30.69
N TYR A 149 60.22 96.47 -30.75
CA TYR A 149 61.57 97.02 -30.91
C TYR A 149 61.79 98.29 -30.10
N ASP A 150 63.05 98.63 -29.87
CA ASP A 150 63.49 99.93 -29.36
C ASP A 150 64.45 100.61 -30.34
N PHE A 151 64.44 101.94 -30.34
CA PHE A 151 65.36 102.73 -31.14
C PHE A 151 66.76 102.76 -30.52
N LEU A 152 67.77 102.51 -31.35
CA LEU A 152 69.17 102.76 -31.03
C LEU A 152 69.54 104.13 -31.56
N ARG A 153 70.23 104.94 -30.74
CA ARG A 153 70.47 106.36 -31.04
C ARG A 153 71.95 106.72 -30.92
N SER A 154 72.39 107.72 -31.71
CA SER A 154 73.75 108.23 -31.65
C SER A 154 74.13 108.78 -30.27
N MET A 155 73.15 109.28 -29.51
CA MET A 155 73.29 109.49 -28.07
C MET A 155 72.56 108.36 -27.34
N PRO A 156 73.23 107.59 -26.45
CA PRO A 156 72.60 106.45 -25.78
C PRO A 156 71.28 106.84 -25.09
N PRO A 157 70.16 106.14 -25.38
CA PRO A 157 68.86 106.39 -24.73
C PRO A 157 68.95 106.30 -23.20
N LEU A 158 68.29 107.20 -22.48
CA LEU A 158 68.21 107.19 -21.00
C LEU A 158 66.89 106.62 -20.47
N HIS A 159 65.84 106.62 -21.31
CA HIS A 159 64.50 106.21 -20.93
C HIS A 159 63.94 105.20 -21.94
N ALA A 160 63.16 104.22 -21.48
CA ALA A 160 62.39 103.36 -22.37
C ALA A 160 61.22 104.17 -22.95
N GLU A 161 61.06 104.19 -24.27
CA GLU A 161 59.98 104.92 -24.96
C GLU A 161 58.66 104.11 -24.96
N ALA A 162 58.73 102.81 -24.71
CA ALA A 162 57.58 101.92 -24.54
C ALA A 162 57.85 100.85 -23.47
N SER A 163 56.80 100.29 -22.86
CA SER A 163 56.90 99.24 -21.83
C SER A 163 55.67 98.35 -21.82
N TYR A 164 55.78 97.13 -21.30
CA TYR A 164 54.63 96.27 -21.04
C TYR A 164 53.97 96.62 -19.70
N SER A 165 52.64 96.77 -19.71
CA SER A 165 51.85 97.09 -18.50
C SER A 165 51.74 95.93 -17.51
N SER A 166 51.88 94.68 -17.98
CA SER A 166 51.91 93.48 -17.15
C SER A 166 52.65 92.34 -17.84
N ALA A 167 53.01 91.29 -17.09
CA ALA A 167 53.57 90.06 -17.66
C ALA A 167 52.64 89.34 -18.66
N ARG A 168 51.35 89.70 -18.71
CA ARG A 168 50.34 89.11 -19.61
C ARG A 168 50.01 89.99 -20.81
N SER A 169 50.63 91.17 -20.93
CA SER A 169 50.29 92.12 -21.98
C SER A 169 50.88 91.66 -23.31
N ASP A 170 50.05 91.58 -24.35
CA ASP A 170 50.47 91.13 -25.68
C ASP A 170 51.20 92.22 -26.49
N SER A 171 51.12 93.47 -26.04
CA SER A 171 51.74 94.62 -26.72
C SER A 171 52.30 95.62 -25.70
N ARG A 172 53.22 96.46 -26.19
CA ARG A 172 53.85 97.54 -25.41
C ARG A 172 53.03 98.81 -25.52
N GLU A 173 52.98 99.56 -24.43
CA GLU A 173 52.37 100.88 -24.34
C GLU A 173 53.47 101.95 -24.32
N LEU A 174 53.22 103.11 -24.93
CA LEU A 174 54.18 104.22 -24.94
C LEU A 174 54.29 104.84 -23.54
N THR A 175 55.52 105.09 -23.07
CA THR A 175 55.76 105.71 -21.75
C THR A 175 55.60 107.24 -21.76
N GLY A 176 55.62 107.85 -22.95
CA GLY A 176 55.61 109.31 -23.13
C GLY A 176 56.97 109.99 -22.94
N LEU A 177 58.01 109.25 -22.52
CA LEU A 177 59.38 109.75 -22.39
C LEU A 177 60.07 109.80 -23.77
N ARG A 178 60.95 110.78 -23.98
CA ARG A 178 61.68 110.98 -25.25
C ARG A 178 63.19 110.98 -25.02
N ASN A 179 63.93 110.34 -25.92
CA ASN A 179 65.39 110.38 -25.96
C ASN A 179 65.89 111.29 -27.09
N TYR A 180 67.11 111.80 -26.93
CA TYR A 180 67.79 112.66 -27.92
C TYR A 180 68.77 111.86 -28.79
N GLY A 181 69.20 112.44 -29.91
CA GLY A 181 70.11 111.81 -30.87
C GLY A 181 69.41 111.21 -32.09
N GLU A 182 70.17 111.08 -33.18
CA GLU A 182 69.71 110.48 -34.44
C GLU A 182 69.50 108.98 -34.26
N ILE A 183 68.49 108.41 -34.91
CA ILE A 183 68.30 106.95 -34.93
C ILE A 183 69.40 106.35 -35.79
N ILE A 184 70.21 105.48 -35.18
CA ILE A 184 71.29 104.75 -35.86
C ILE A 184 70.91 103.29 -36.17
N GLY A 185 69.83 102.80 -35.56
CA GLY A 185 69.31 101.45 -35.80
C GLY A 185 68.14 101.10 -34.89
N ARG A 186 67.72 99.84 -34.92
CA ARG A 186 66.72 99.27 -34.00
C ARG A 186 67.23 97.98 -33.38
N VAL A 187 66.77 97.71 -32.16
CA VAL A 187 66.85 96.38 -31.55
C VAL A 187 65.46 95.78 -31.44
N TYR A 188 65.25 94.64 -32.09
CA TYR A 188 64.00 93.87 -32.04
C TYR A 188 64.09 92.75 -31.00
N TYR A 189 62.97 92.53 -30.30
CA TYR A 189 62.76 91.43 -29.38
C TYR A 189 61.84 90.39 -30.03
N VAL A 190 62.44 89.31 -30.51
CA VAL A 190 61.77 88.24 -31.25
C VAL A 190 61.43 87.10 -30.29
N ARG A 191 60.15 86.77 -30.15
CA ARG A 191 59.72 85.69 -29.25
C ARG A 191 60.18 84.32 -29.76
N GLY A 192 60.54 83.43 -28.83
CA GLY A 192 60.83 82.05 -29.14
C GLY A 192 59.58 81.33 -29.67
N ILE A 193 59.74 80.50 -30.71
CA ILE A 193 58.66 79.69 -31.27
C ILE A 193 58.52 78.42 -30.43
N ALA A 194 57.32 78.17 -29.90
CA ALA A 194 57.05 76.96 -29.13
C ALA A 194 57.10 75.71 -30.04
N PRO A 195 57.69 74.59 -29.58
CA PRO A 195 57.61 73.33 -30.30
C PRO A 195 56.15 72.85 -30.42
N SER A 196 55.88 71.99 -31.41
CA SER A 196 54.55 71.38 -31.49
C SER A 196 54.34 70.41 -30.32
N PHE A 197 53.07 70.20 -29.92
CA PHE A 197 52.75 69.25 -28.86
C PHE A 197 53.30 67.86 -29.18
N TRP A 198 53.14 67.41 -30.42
CA TRP A 198 53.59 66.08 -30.82
C TRP A 198 55.10 65.95 -30.79
N ASP A 199 55.87 66.94 -31.24
CA ASP A 199 57.33 66.89 -31.16
C ASP A 199 57.81 66.81 -29.71
N GLY A 200 57.19 67.59 -28.82
CA GLY A 200 57.50 67.54 -27.39
C GLY A 200 57.06 66.25 -26.72
N TYR A 201 55.92 65.71 -27.12
CA TYR A 201 55.34 64.49 -26.55
C TYR A 201 56.02 63.22 -27.03
N THR A 202 56.37 63.12 -28.33
CA THR A 202 57.15 62.00 -28.88
C THR A 202 58.54 62.00 -28.30
N LYS A 203 59.21 63.16 -28.20
CA LYS A 203 60.50 63.25 -27.53
C LYS A 203 60.42 62.79 -26.07
N TRP A 204 59.38 63.18 -25.34
CA TRP A 204 59.15 62.70 -23.98
C TRP A 204 58.97 61.17 -23.93
N ILE A 205 58.30 60.55 -24.90
CA ILE A 205 58.15 59.09 -25.02
C ILE A 205 59.47 58.42 -25.40
N GLU A 206 60.20 58.96 -26.37
CA GLU A 206 61.49 58.44 -26.85
C GLU A 206 62.55 58.47 -25.76
N ASP A 207 62.51 59.48 -24.89
CA ASP A 207 63.40 59.64 -23.74
C ASP A 207 62.98 58.79 -22.51
N LEU A 208 61.99 57.89 -22.62
CA LEU A 208 61.63 56.96 -21.55
C LEU A 208 62.75 55.93 -21.29
N PRO A 209 63.08 55.59 -20.03
CA PRO A 209 62.41 56.00 -18.78
C PRO A 209 62.95 57.31 -18.19
N GLN A 210 64.00 57.90 -18.77
CA GLN A 210 64.67 59.07 -18.21
C GLN A 210 63.73 60.27 -18.06
N SER A 211 62.80 60.44 -19.00
CA SER A 211 61.76 61.47 -18.98
C SER A 211 60.77 61.35 -17.81
N LEU A 212 60.71 60.21 -17.12
CA LEU A 212 59.90 60.03 -15.90
C LEU A 212 60.54 60.67 -14.67
N ILE A 213 61.86 60.92 -14.71
CA ILE A 213 62.65 61.38 -13.56
C ILE A 213 63.10 62.84 -13.77
N THR A 214 63.11 63.33 -15.01
CA THR A 214 63.55 64.69 -15.32
C THR A 214 62.50 65.76 -15.00
N ASP A 215 62.93 66.82 -14.30
CA ASP A 215 62.09 67.96 -13.91
C ASP A 215 62.27 69.17 -14.85
N SER A 216 62.34 68.92 -16.17
CA SER A 216 62.54 69.98 -17.17
C SER A 216 61.29 70.27 -17.99
N GLY A 217 60.91 71.55 -18.03
CA GLY A 217 59.85 72.06 -18.89
C GLY A 217 58.48 71.37 -18.72
N PRO A 218 57.76 71.06 -19.82
CA PRO A 218 56.45 70.42 -19.77
C PRO A 218 56.51 68.92 -19.43
N SER A 219 57.68 68.28 -19.54
CA SER A 219 57.87 66.83 -19.36
C SER A 219 57.46 66.32 -17.99
N LYS A 220 57.71 67.09 -16.93
CA LYS A 220 57.27 66.74 -15.56
C LYS A 220 55.77 66.58 -15.44
N TYR A 221 55.02 67.45 -16.14
CA TYR A 221 53.58 67.39 -16.15
C TYR A 221 53.11 66.22 -16.98
N PHE A 222 53.77 65.91 -18.10
CA PHE A 222 53.46 64.72 -18.91
C PHE A 222 53.56 63.43 -18.11
N THR A 223 54.64 63.28 -17.35
CA THR A 223 54.85 62.15 -16.45
C THR A 223 53.75 62.08 -15.39
N LEU A 224 53.48 63.18 -14.69
CA LEU A 224 52.50 63.20 -13.61
C LEU A 224 51.09 62.85 -14.09
N SER A 225 50.58 63.47 -15.15
CA SER A 225 49.23 63.15 -15.66
C SER A 225 49.15 61.75 -16.25
N SER A 226 50.22 61.25 -16.89
CA SER A 226 50.24 59.89 -17.42
C SER A 226 50.18 58.84 -16.33
N VAL A 227 51.00 58.98 -15.28
CA VAL A 227 51.01 58.05 -14.15
C VAL A 227 49.66 58.07 -13.42
N LEU A 228 49.11 59.25 -13.15
CA LEU A 228 47.81 59.36 -12.48
C LEU A 228 46.68 58.74 -13.31
N ALA A 229 46.65 58.99 -14.63
CA ALA A 229 45.62 58.42 -15.50
C ALA A 229 45.72 56.89 -15.58
N LEU A 230 46.93 56.34 -15.71
CA LEU A 230 47.15 54.89 -15.75
C LEU A 230 46.80 54.23 -14.41
N PHE A 231 47.17 54.85 -13.28
CA PHE A 231 46.82 54.35 -11.95
C PHE A 231 45.30 54.36 -11.72
N ALA A 232 44.63 55.45 -12.11
CA ALA A 232 43.17 55.53 -12.05
C ALA A 232 42.49 54.46 -12.93
N GLY A 233 43.02 54.20 -14.13
CA GLY A 233 42.56 53.12 -15.00
C GLY A 233 42.73 51.73 -14.36
N ALA A 234 43.91 51.44 -13.80
CA ALA A 234 44.16 50.17 -13.12
C ALA A 234 43.26 49.96 -11.89
N ALA A 235 43.05 51.01 -11.09
CA ALA A 235 42.15 50.97 -9.93
C ALA A 235 40.69 50.71 -10.36
N ALA A 236 40.22 51.39 -11.41
CA ALA A 236 38.89 51.17 -11.97
C ALA A 236 38.70 49.72 -12.45
N TRP A 237 39.72 49.15 -13.13
CA TRP A 237 39.69 47.75 -13.55
C TRP A 237 39.59 46.78 -12.37
N LEU A 238 40.40 46.98 -11.32
CA LEU A 238 40.36 46.13 -10.12
C LEU A 238 38.99 46.13 -9.43
N VAL A 239 38.36 47.30 -9.30
CA VAL A 239 37.02 47.43 -8.70
C VAL A 239 35.97 46.66 -9.53
N ILE A 240 36.04 46.78 -10.85
CA ILE A 240 35.13 46.07 -11.77
C ILE A 240 35.34 44.55 -11.67
N GLU A 241 36.58 44.07 -11.65
CA GLU A 241 36.86 42.64 -11.51
C GLU A 241 36.43 42.08 -10.15
N ALA A 242 36.62 42.81 -9.07
CA ALA A 242 36.15 42.41 -7.74
C ALA A 242 34.62 42.25 -7.71
N ALA A 243 33.88 43.18 -8.31
CA ALA A 243 32.43 43.08 -8.42
C ALA A 243 31.98 41.86 -9.25
N HIS A 244 32.66 41.57 -10.36
CA HIS A 244 32.38 40.39 -11.17
C HIS A 244 32.76 39.07 -10.47
N ALA A 245 33.88 39.05 -9.73
CA ALA A 245 34.27 37.89 -8.92
C ALA A 245 33.22 37.56 -7.86
N LYS A 246 32.71 38.58 -7.14
CA LYS A 246 31.63 38.40 -6.17
C LYS A 246 30.36 37.84 -6.79
N ARG A 247 29.95 38.34 -7.96
CA ARG A 247 28.77 37.80 -8.68
C ARG A 247 28.95 36.34 -9.11
N ARG A 248 30.14 35.95 -9.58
CA ARG A 248 30.44 34.55 -9.94
C ARG A 248 30.34 33.60 -8.75
N GLN A 249 30.75 34.06 -7.56
CA GLN A 249 30.61 33.26 -6.35
C GLN A 249 29.13 33.04 -5.97
N GLN A 250 28.33 34.12 -5.98
CA GLN A 250 26.89 34.02 -5.68
C GLN A 250 26.14 33.12 -6.66
N GLN A 251 26.49 33.14 -7.95
CA GLN A 251 25.90 32.24 -8.94
C GLN A 251 26.26 30.78 -8.68
N ARG A 252 27.52 30.47 -8.32
CA ARG A 252 27.92 29.09 -7.97
C ARG A 252 27.20 28.57 -6.73
N GLU A 253 27.01 29.41 -5.71
CA GLU A 253 26.25 29.05 -4.52
C GLU A 253 24.78 28.78 -4.87
N ALA A 254 24.15 29.60 -5.72
CA ALA A 254 22.78 29.38 -6.18
C ALA A 254 22.63 28.11 -7.04
N ASP A 255 23.58 27.84 -7.94
CA ASP A 255 23.58 26.64 -8.78
C ASP A 255 23.77 25.38 -7.93
N PHE A 256 24.63 25.42 -6.91
CA PHE A 256 24.84 24.32 -5.96
C PHE A 256 23.55 24.01 -5.18
N LEU A 257 22.87 25.04 -4.66
CA LEU A 257 21.60 24.86 -3.94
C LEU A 257 20.49 24.28 -4.85
N LEU A 258 20.44 24.73 -6.12
CA LEU A 258 19.49 24.20 -7.09
C LEU A 258 19.77 22.72 -7.42
N GLU A 259 21.04 22.33 -7.50
CA GLU A 259 21.45 20.96 -7.76
C GLU A 259 21.19 20.04 -6.55
N GLU A 260 21.39 20.55 -5.33
CA GLU A 260 21.02 19.87 -4.08
C GLU A 260 19.50 19.67 -3.97
N GLU A 261 18.70 20.68 -4.28
CA GLU A 261 17.23 20.59 -4.29
C GLU A 261 16.73 19.56 -5.32
N LYS A 262 17.32 19.53 -6.52
CA LYS A 262 17.02 18.52 -7.54
C LYS A 262 17.40 17.12 -7.09
N TRP A 263 18.56 16.97 -6.46
CA TRP A 263 19.02 15.67 -5.96
C TRP A 263 18.06 15.13 -4.88
N HIS A 264 17.61 15.99 -3.97
CA HIS A 264 16.61 15.63 -2.97
C HIS A 264 15.24 15.29 -3.58
N ALA A 265 14.77 16.04 -4.57
CA ALA A 265 13.54 15.73 -5.28
C ALA A 265 13.61 14.38 -5.99
N ASP A 266 14.72 14.09 -6.68
CA ASP A 266 14.97 12.82 -7.35
C ASP A 266 15.08 11.64 -6.37
N GLN A 267 15.67 11.86 -5.18
CA GLN A 267 15.71 10.89 -4.09
C GLN A 267 14.30 10.58 -3.59
N GLN A 268 13.48 11.60 -3.31
CA GLN A 268 12.10 11.41 -2.87
C GLN A 268 11.27 10.63 -3.88
N ILE A 269 11.41 10.91 -5.18
CA ILE A 269 10.71 10.17 -6.25
C ILE A 269 11.16 8.70 -6.27
N ARG A 270 12.47 8.43 -6.12
CA ARG A 270 12.99 7.05 -6.05
C ARG A 270 12.46 6.30 -4.84
N ASP A 271 12.46 6.93 -3.67
CA ASP A 271 11.96 6.34 -2.44
C ASP A 271 10.45 6.08 -2.52
N GLN A 272 9.67 6.99 -3.11
CA GLN A 272 8.25 6.79 -3.38
C GLN A 272 8.00 5.62 -4.34
N ALA A 273 8.80 5.49 -5.41
CA ALA A 273 8.67 4.39 -6.35
C ALA A 273 9.04 3.03 -5.72
N ILE A 274 10.05 2.99 -4.84
CA ILE A 274 10.42 1.79 -4.08
C ILE A 274 9.28 1.42 -3.11
N TRP A 275 8.75 2.40 -2.39
CA TRP A 275 7.64 2.18 -1.45
C TRP A 275 6.39 1.66 -2.17
N ALA A 276 6.01 2.25 -3.31
CA ALA A 276 4.88 1.82 -4.12
C ALA A 276 5.07 0.39 -4.66
N LYS A 277 6.26 0.04 -5.16
CA LYS A 277 6.57 -1.34 -5.57
C LYS A 277 6.45 -2.34 -4.43
N GLN A 278 6.87 -1.96 -3.23
CA GLN A 278 6.77 -2.81 -2.06
C GLN A 278 5.31 -3.02 -1.63
N GLN A 279 4.47 -1.98 -1.70
CA GLN A 279 3.03 -2.12 -1.48
C GLN A 279 2.37 -3.05 -2.50
N ILE A 280 2.68 -2.90 -3.79
CA ILE A 280 2.13 -3.76 -4.86
C ILE A 280 2.53 -5.23 -4.60
N SER A 281 3.79 -5.51 -4.29
CA SER A 281 4.27 -6.86 -4.00
C SER A 281 3.58 -7.49 -2.78
N ASP A 282 3.34 -6.71 -1.71
CA ASP A 282 2.60 -7.18 -0.53
C ASP A 282 1.13 -7.50 -0.87
N VAL A 283 0.50 -6.69 -1.72
CA VAL A 283 -0.88 -6.89 -2.19
C VAL A 283 -0.97 -8.14 -3.08
N GLU A 284 -0.04 -8.34 -4.01
CA GLU A 284 0.07 -9.55 -4.84
C GLU A 284 0.25 -10.81 -3.99
N ALA A 285 1.14 -10.76 -2.98
CA ALA A 285 1.38 -11.89 -2.08
C ALA A 285 0.12 -12.25 -1.27
N LYS A 286 -0.61 -11.24 -0.78
CA LYS A 286 -1.92 -11.44 -0.13
C LYS A 286 -2.92 -12.03 -1.12
N ALA A 287 -3.11 -11.45 -2.30
CA ALA A 287 -4.08 -11.94 -3.28
C ALA A 287 -3.80 -13.38 -3.74
N THR A 288 -2.53 -13.75 -3.92
CA THR A 288 -2.11 -15.11 -4.25
C THR A 288 -2.48 -16.10 -3.15
N LEU A 289 -2.23 -15.73 -1.90
CA LEU A 289 -2.59 -16.56 -0.75
C LEU A 289 -4.12 -16.72 -0.63
N TYR A 290 -4.89 -15.68 -0.95
CA TYR A 290 -6.37 -15.71 -0.95
C TYR A 290 -6.85 -16.74 -1.98
N GLN A 291 -6.33 -16.66 -3.19
CA GLN A 291 -6.64 -17.59 -4.27
C GLN A 291 -6.28 -19.04 -3.91
N GLN A 292 -5.15 -19.24 -3.22
CA GLN A 292 -4.74 -20.56 -2.74
C GLN A 292 -5.72 -21.11 -1.69
N GLN A 293 -6.18 -20.28 -0.75
CA GLN A 293 -7.18 -20.68 0.24
C GLN A 293 -8.50 -21.08 -0.39
N LEU A 294 -8.96 -20.29 -1.38
CA LEU A 294 -10.21 -20.55 -2.10
C LEU A 294 -10.13 -21.87 -2.89
N ASN A 295 -9.00 -22.13 -3.56
CA ASN A 295 -8.75 -23.39 -4.26
C ASN A 295 -8.76 -24.59 -3.29
N ASN A 296 -8.15 -24.47 -2.11
CA ASN A 296 -8.16 -25.54 -1.12
C ASN A 296 -9.59 -25.87 -0.67
N GLN A 297 -10.44 -24.86 -0.42
CA GLN A 297 -11.86 -25.08 -0.06
C GLN A 297 -12.66 -25.74 -1.20
N ILE A 298 -12.41 -25.34 -2.45
CA ILE A 298 -13.04 -25.99 -3.61
C ILE A 298 -12.63 -27.48 -3.69
N ILE A 299 -11.35 -27.79 -3.44
CA ILE A 299 -10.86 -29.17 -3.44
C ILE A 299 -11.53 -29.99 -2.33
N GLU A 300 -11.56 -29.47 -1.10
CA GLU A 300 -12.20 -30.14 0.04
C GLU A 300 -13.69 -30.40 -0.21
N ASN A 301 -14.43 -29.42 -0.73
CA ASN A 301 -15.85 -29.59 -1.05
C ASN A 301 -16.08 -30.60 -2.19
N ARG A 302 -15.23 -30.60 -3.22
CA ARG A 302 -15.28 -31.61 -4.29
C ARG A 302 -15.01 -33.01 -3.78
N GLU A 303 -14.11 -33.15 -2.81
CA GLU A 303 -13.82 -34.45 -2.21
C GLU A 303 -14.99 -34.94 -1.36
N ARG A 304 -15.64 -34.06 -0.58
CA ARG A 304 -16.88 -34.37 0.13
C ARG A 304 -18.02 -34.77 -0.83
N ASP A 305 -18.26 -34.02 -1.90
CA ASP A 305 -19.28 -34.37 -2.90
C ASP A 305 -19.02 -35.73 -3.55
N ARG A 306 -17.75 -36.05 -3.87
CA ARG A 306 -17.36 -37.38 -4.38
C ARG A 306 -17.59 -38.50 -3.36
N GLN A 307 -17.32 -38.26 -2.09
CA GLN A 307 -17.59 -39.24 -1.02
C GLN A 307 -19.09 -39.48 -0.87
N HIS A 308 -19.88 -38.40 -0.79
CA HIS A 308 -21.34 -38.50 -0.74
C HIS A 308 -21.91 -39.20 -1.98
N GLN A 309 -21.35 -38.96 -3.17
CA GLN A 309 -21.75 -39.65 -4.39
C GLN A 309 -21.57 -41.16 -4.28
N LYS A 310 -20.40 -41.63 -3.82
CA LYS A 310 -20.15 -43.07 -3.64
C LYS A 310 -21.12 -43.69 -2.64
N ILE A 311 -21.37 -43.01 -1.51
CA ILE A 311 -22.32 -43.50 -0.49
C ILE A 311 -23.74 -43.59 -1.06
N VAL A 312 -24.18 -42.59 -1.85
CA VAL A 312 -25.50 -42.62 -2.50
C VAL A 312 -25.58 -43.77 -3.50
N GLU A 313 -24.55 -44.02 -4.29
CA GLU A 313 -24.48 -45.16 -5.23
C GLU A 313 -24.57 -46.51 -4.49
N ASP A 314 -23.82 -46.68 -3.39
CA ASP A 314 -23.86 -47.88 -2.55
C ASP A 314 -25.25 -48.09 -1.90
N LEU A 315 -25.84 -47.03 -1.35
CA LEU A 315 -27.19 -47.08 -0.77
C LEU A 315 -28.26 -47.39 -1.81
N GLN A 316 -28.14 -46.85 -3.03
CA GLN A 316 -29.04 -47.17 -4.12
C GLN A 316 -28.93 -48.65 -4.52
N GLN A 317 -27.72 -49.21 -4.55
CA GLN A 317 -27.53 -50.64 -4.79
C GLN A 317 -28.18 -51.48 -3.69
N GLN A 318 -27.95 -51.16 -2.42
CA GLN A 318 -28.60 -51.84 -1.29
C GLN A 318 -30.13 -51.74 -1.37
N SER A 319 -30.68 -50.58 -1.75
CA SER A 319 -32.12 -50.41 -1.93
C SER A 319 -32.69 -51.30 -3.04
N ALA A 320 -31.92 -51.54 -4.11
CA ALA A 320 -32.32 -52.41 -5.22
C ALA A 320 -32.29 -53.89 -4.80
N GLU A 321 -31.32 -54.29 -3.98
CA GLU A 321 -31.23 -55.64 -3.40
C GLU A 321 -32.39 -55.89 -2.44
N LEU A 322 -32.68 -54.95 -1.52
CA LEU A 322 -33.82 -55.06 -0.60
C LEU A 322 -35.16 -55.20 -1.34
N ARG A 323 -35.37 -54.42 -2.42
CA ARG A 323 -36.57 -54.54 -3.26
C ARG A 323 -36.71 -55.91 -3.90
N ARG A 324 -35.61 -56.54 -4.32
CA ARG A 324 -35.62 -57.91 -4.86
C ARG A 324 -36.00 -58.91 -3.77
N SER A 325 -35.42 -58.79 -2.58
CA SER A 325 -35.74 -59.64 -1.42
C SER A 325 -37.21 -59.50 -0.99
N GLN A 326 -37.74 -58.27 -0.96
CA GLN A 326 -39.14 -57.99 -0.67
C GLN A 326 -40.08 -58.62 -1.72
N ALA A 327 -39.74 -58.50 -3.01
CA ALA A 327 -40.51 -59.10 -4.09
C ALA A 327 -40.53 -60.64 -4.00
N GLN A 328 -39.39 -61.26 -3.64
CA GLN A 328 -39.29 -62.69 -3.41
C GLN A 328 -40.14 -63.15 -2.23
N ALA A 329 -40.07 -62.45 -1.09
CA ALA A 329 -40.91 -62.73 0.08
C ALA A 329 -42.41 -62.62 -0.26
N HIS A 330 -42.79 -61.61 -1.03
CA HIS A 330 -44.18 -61.44 -1.48
C HIS A 330 -44.64 -62.60 -2.38
N GLN A 331 -43.81 -63.04 -3.34
CA GLN A 331 -44.12 -64.21 -4.16
C GLN A 331 -44.25 -65.50 -3.31
N GLN A 332 -43.41 -65.66 -2.29
CA GLN A 332 -43.48 -66.79 -1.37
C GLN A 332 -44.78 -66.79 -0.55
N ILE A 333 -45.22 -65.63 -0.06
CA ILE A 333 -46.52 -65.48 0.63
C ILE A 333 -47.67 -65.86 -0.29
N LEU A 334 -47.67 -65.40 -1.55
CA LEU A 334 -48.71 -65.76 -2.52
C LEU A 334 -48.76 -67.27 -2.78
N LYS A 335 -47.59 -67.92 -2.93
CA LYS A 335 -47.50 -69.36 -3.13
C LYS A 335 -48.02 -70.14 -1.91
N LEU A 336 -47.56 -69.80 -0.71
CA LEU A 336 -48.01 -70.43 0.53
C LEU A 336 -49.50 -70.18 0.80
N GLY A 337 -50.00 -68.99 0.47
CA GLY A 337 -51.43 -68.65 0.56
C GLY A 337 -52.29 -69.50 -0.36
N PHE A 338 -51.83 -69.76 -1.59
CA PHE A 338 -52.50 -70.67 -2.51
C PHE A 338 -52.50 -72.13 -2.01
N GLU A 339 -51.38 -72.61 -1.50
CA GLU A 339 -51.28 -73.95 -0.89
C GLU A 339 -52.21 -74.10 0.34
N LEU A 340 -52.29 -73.06 1.18
CA LEU A 340 -53.21 -73.01 2.32
C LEU A 340 -54.67 -73.05 1.86
N GLN A 341 -55.03 -72.31 0.81
CA GLN A 341 -56.37 -72.32 0.24
C GLN A 341 -56.75 -73.71 -0.29
N GLN A 342 -55.87 -74.36 -1.05
CA GLN A 342 -56.10 -75.73 -1.53
C GLN A 342 -56.30 -76.72 -0.38
N LYS A 343 -55.49 -76.60 0.69
CA LYS A 343 -55.63 -77.44 1.88
C LYS A 343 -56.92 -77.19 2.65
N ALA A 344 -57.39 -75.94 2.73
CA ALA A 344 -58.67 -75.60 3.33
C ALA A 344 -59.85 -76.21 2.56
N GLU A 345 -59.80 -76.20 1.23
CA GLU A 345 -60.80 -76.86 0.37
C GLU A 345 -60.78 -78.39 0.54
N GLU A 346 -59.59 -79.00 0.61
CA GLU A 346 -59.42 -80.44 0.88
C GLU A 346 -60.01 -80.81 2.25
N LEU A 347 -59.72 -80.01 3.29
CA LEU A 347 -60.26 -80.20 4.63
C LEU A 347 -61.79 -80.13 4.62
N THR A 348 -62.36 -79.14 3.94
CA THR A 348 -63.81 -78.96 3.82
C THR A 348 -64.47 -80.19 3.19
N LYS A 349 -63.85 -80.77 2.14
CA LYS A 349 -64.32 -82.01 1.52
C LYS A 349 -64.23 -83.21 2.46
N LYS A 350 -63.14 -83.36 3.21
CA LYS A 350 -62.96 -84.45 4.18
C LYS A 350 -63.98 -84.35 5.31
N GLN A 351 -64.25 -83.13 5.79
CA GLN A 351 -65.23 -82.88 6.84
C GLN A 351 -66.65 -83.20 6.38
N LEU A 352 -67.02 -82.83 5.16
CA LEU A 352 -68.30 -83.21 4.56
C LEU A 352 -68.44 -84.74 4.41
N SER A 353 -67.36 -85.45 4.07
CA SER A 353 -67.35 -86.91 4.00
C SER A 353 -67.41 -87.59 5.38
N LEU A 354 -66.86 -86.95 6.42
CA LEU A 354 -67.01 -87.39 7.81
C LEU A 354 -68.47 -87.28 8.24
N ASP A 355 -69.11 -86.14 7.98
CA ASP A 355 -70.53 -85.90 8.30
C ASP A 355 -71.46 -86.92 7.64
N GLU A 356 -71.23 -87.26 6.36
CA GLU A 356 -71.97 -88.33 5.65
C GLU A 356 -71.78 -89.71 6.32
N THR A 357 -70.56 -90.01 6.79
CA THR A 357 -70.28 -91.28 7.48
C THR A 357 -70.93 -91.33 8.85
N LEU A 358 -70.97 -90.19 9.55
CA LEU A 358 -71.64 -90.04 10.83
C LEU A 358 -73.16 -90.21 10.67
N GLU A 359 -73.76 -89.64 9.62
CA GLU A 359 -75.18 -89.81 9.31
C GLU A 359 -75.51 -91.28 9.01
N ASN A 360 -74.67 -91.96 8.22
CA ASN A 360 -74.80 -93.39 7.96
C ASN A 360 -74.72 -94.22 9.25
N LYS A 361 -73.80 -93.90 10.17
CA LYS A 361 -73.72 -94.55 11.49
C LYS A 361 -75.01 -94.34 12.29
N ILE A 362 -75.53 -93.12 12.36
CA ILE A 362 -76.78 -92.80 13.06
C ILE A 362 -77.95 -93.59 12.47
N GLN A 363 -78.03 -93.72 11.14
CA GLN A 363 -79.06 -94.53 10.48
C GLN A 363 -78.97 -96.00 10.86
N VAL A 364 -77.75 -96.57 10.89
CA VAL A 364 -77.53 -97.98 11.30
C VAL A 364 -77.82 -98.18 12.78
N GLU A 365 -77.44 -97.25 13.66
CA GLU A 365 -77.77 -97.29 15.10
C GLU A 365 -79.29 -97.27 15.33
N ASN A 366 -80.00 -96.39 14.63
CA ASN A 366 -81.46 -96.31 14.69
C ASN A 366 -82.12 -97.60 14.16
N ALA A 367 -81.60 -98.17 13.07
CA ALA A 367 -82.07 -99.44 12.53
C ALA A 367 -81.84 -100.61 13.52
N LEU A 368 -80.67 -100.63 14.17
CA LEU A 368 -80.33 -101.61 15.20
C LEU A 368 -81.25 -101.49 16.43
N ALA A 369 -81.47 -100.28 16.93
CA ALA A 369 -82.34 -100.00 18.08
C ALA A 369 -83.79 -100.40 17.79
N ASN A 370 -84.32 -100.02 16.62
CA ASN A 370 -85.65 -100.44 16.17
C ASN A 370 -85.75 -101.97 16.08
N ARG A 371 -84.71 -102.65 15.60
CA ARG A 371 -84.72 -104.11 15.46
C ARG A 371 -84.61 -104.83 16.81
N GLN A 372 -83.83 -104.30 17.74
CA GLN A 372 -83.78 -104.77 19.13
C GLN A 372 -85.16 -104.69 19.79
N GLN A 373 -85.90 -103.59 19.59
CA GLN A 373 -87.28 -103.49 20.07
C GLN A 373 -88.21 -104.54 19.44
N VAL A 374 -88.06 -104.84 18.15
CA VAL A 374 -88.84 -105.89 17.47
C VAL A 374 -88.49 -107.27 18.01
N ILE A 375 -87.20 -107.58 18.20
CA ILE A 375 -86.77 -108.86 18.80
C ILE A 375 -87.31 -109.00 20.22
N GLN A 376 -87.25 -107.95 21.03
CA GLN A 376 -87.80 -107.96 22.39
C GLN A 376 -89.31 -108.25 22.39
N ARG A 377 -90.09 -107.55 21.56
CA ARG A 377 -91.54 -107.83 21.42
C ARG A 377 -91.84 -109.24 20.94
N LEU A 378 -90.99 -109.81 20.06
CA LEU A 378 -91.14 -111.19 19.60
C LEU A 378 -90.73 -112.21 20.67
N GLN A 379 -89.74 -111.90 21.51
CA GLN A 379 -89.35 -112.71 22.67
C GLN A 379 -90.43 -112.69 23.75
N ASP A 380 -91.01 -111.53 24.04
CA ASP A 380 -92.13 -111.39 24.96
C ASP A 380 -93.33 -112.23 24.48
N ARG A 381 -93.68 -112.14 23.18
CA ARG A 381 -94.70 -113.03 22.56
C ARG A 381 -94.35 -114.51 22.61
N LEU A 382 -93.08 -114.88 22.41
CA LEU A 382 -92.62 -116.27 22.50
C LEU A 382 -92.83 -116.83 23.92
N SER A 383 -92.65 -116.00 24.96
CA SER A 383 -92.83 -116.40 26.36
C SER A 383 -94.30 -116.63 26.76
N GLU A 384 -95.25 -116.05 26.01
CA GLU A 384 -96.69 -116.22 26.20
C GLU A 384 -97.28 -117.41 25.42
N THR A 385 -96.50 -118.03 24.51
CA THR A 385 -96.99 -119.11 23.63
C THR A 385 -96.83 -120.48 24.32
N LYS A 386 -97.86 -121.35 24.25
CA LYS A 386 -97.80 -122.70 24.82
C LYS A 386 -96.80 -123.58 24.04
N LYS A 387 -96.05 -124.42 24.76
CA LYS A 387 -95.16 -125.44 24.18
C LYS A 387 -95.93 -126.32 23.17
N ASP A 388 -95.36 -126.51 21.99
CA ASP A 388 -95.83 -127.36 20.86
C ASP A 388 -96.85 -126.73 19.87
N ASP A 389 -96.92 -125.40 19.78
CA ASP A 389 -97.70 -124.67 18.74
C ASP A 389 -96.84 -124.41 17.46
N PRO A 390 -97.34 -124.67 16.24
CA PRO A 390 -96.67 -124.30 14.99
C PRO A 390 -96.29 -122.80 14.89
N GLN A 391 -96.98 -121.90 15.62
CA GLN A 391 -96.57 -120.49 15.73
C GLN A 391 -95.23 -120.30 16.45
N GLN A 392 -94.89 -121.17 17.41
CA GLN A 392 -93.64 -121.12 18.17
C GLN A 392 -92.42 -121.37 17.27
N GLN A 393 -92.52 -122.32 16.32
CA GLN A 393 -91.46 -122.61 15.35
C GLN A 393 -91.25 -121.43 14.39
N GLN A 394 -92.33 -120.80 13.90
CA GLN A 394 -92.25 -119.61 13.05
C GLN A 394 -91.64 -118.40 13.79
N LEU A 395 -92.02 -118.17 15.05
CA LEU A 395 -91.46 -117.12 15.91
C LEU A 395 -89.96 -117.33 16.16
N THR A 396 -89.56 -118.57 16.47
CA THR A 396 -88.14 -118.94 16.70
C THR A 396 -87.30 -118.73 15.45
N GLN A 397 -87.80 -119.14 14.28
CA GLN A 397 -87.11 -118.95 13.01
C GLN A 397 -86.97 -117.45 12.65
N LYS A 398 -88.01 -116.64 12.94
CA LYS A 398 -87.97 -115.20 12.72
C LYS A 398 -87.01 -114.48 13.67
N ILE A 399 -86.98 -114.85 14.96
CA ILE A 399 -86.00 -114.35 15.93
C ILE A 399 -84.57 -114.72 15.49
N PHE A 400 -84.36 -115.94 15.00
CA PHE A 400 -83.06 -116.38 14.49
C PHE A 400 -82.59 -115.55 13.28
N GLN A 401 -83.47 -115.31 12.31
CA GLN A 401 -83.17 -114.45 11.15
C GLN A 401 -82.86 -113.00 11.56
N LEU A 402 -83.65 -112.45 12.49
CA LEU A 402 -83.43 -111.09 13.02
C LEU A 402 -82.11 -110.99 13.80
N ASN A 403 -81.75 -112.00 14.58
CA ASN A 403 -80.47 -112.08 15.29
C ASN A 403 -79.28 -112.19 14.33
N GLN A 404 -79.41 -112.90 13.21
CA GLN A 404 -78.36 -112.91 12.18
C GLN A 404 -78.16 -111.52 11.56
N GLN A 405 -79.25 -110.85 11.20
CA GLN A 405 -79.20 -109.47 10.69
C GLN A 405 -78.67 -108.49 11.74
N GLN A 406 -78.94 -108.71 13.03
CA GLN A 406 -78.37 -107.91 14.11
C GLN A 406 -76.84 -108.01 14.15
N ARG A 407 -76.27 -109.20 13.93
CA ARG A 407 -74.80 -109.36 13.85
C ARG A 407 -74.22 -108.62 12.66
N VAL A 408 -74.92 -108.58 11.52
CA VAL A 408 -74.52 -107.80 10.35
C VAL A 408 -74.50 -106.31 10.71
N TYR A 409 -75.57 -105.76 11.28
CA TYR A 409 -75.59 -104.36 11.73
C TYR A 409 -74.54 -104.03 12.80
N GLN A 410 -74.25 -104.95 13.73
CA GLN A 410 -73.18 -104.77 14.72
C GLN A 410 -71.79 -104.76 14.06
N SER A 411 -71.58 -105.63 13.07
CA SER A 411 -70.37 -105.63 12.24
C SER A 411 -70.26 -104.32 11.46
N ASP A 412 -71.33 -103.87 10.81
CA ASP A 412 -71.35 -102.60 10.06
C ASP A 412 -71.07 -101.39 10.97
N LEU A 413 -71.59 -101.38 12.21
CA LEU A 413 -71.26 -100.34 13.19
C LEU A 413 -69.79 -100.34 13.60
N SER A 414 -69.19 -101.52 13.83
CA SER A 414 -67.76 -101.60 14.13
C SER A 414 -66.91 -101.11 12.96
N ALA A 415 -67.30 -101.43 11.71
CA ALA A 415 -66.63 -100.95 10.51
C ALA A 415 -66.79 -99.43 10.31
N LEU A 416 -67.99 -98.88 10.53
CA LEU A 416 -68.24 -97.43 10.47
C LEU A 416 -67.51 -96.67 11.58
N THR A 417 -67.40 -97.25 12.77
CA THR A 417 -66.65 -96.64 13.90
C THR A 417 -65.16 -96.57 13.59
N ALA A 418 -64.57 -97.67 13.10
CA ALA A 418 -63.17 -97.68 12.66
C ALA A 418 -62.92 -96.71 11.49
N LEU A 419 -63.89 -96.57 10.58
CA LEU A 419 -63.80 -95.62 9.47
C LEU A 419 -63.88 -94.16 9.95
N LEU A 420 -64.72 -93.84 10.94
CA LEU A 420 -64.78 -92.52 11.56
C LEU A 420 -63.46 -92.16 12.26
N GLU A 421 -62.91 -93.07 13.06
CA GLU A 421 -61.60 -92.86 13.72
C GLU A 421 -60.48 -92.61 12.69
N SER A 422 -60.48 -93.34 11.57
CA SER A 422 -59.54 -93.11 10.47
C SER A 422 -59.72 -91.73 9.83
N LYS A 423 -60.97 -91.32 9.56
CA LYS A 423 -61.27 -90.01 8.95
C LYS A 423 -60.95 -88.84 9.90
N ASP A 424 -61.21 -89.00 11.19
CA ASP A 424 -60.86 -88.01 12.21
C ASP A 424 -59.34 -87.83 12.32
N ALA A 425 -58.56 -88.92 12.25
CA ALA A 425 -57.10 -88.85 12.21
C ALA A 425 -56.58 -88.12 10.95
N GLU A 426 -57.20 -88.34 9.79
CA GLU A 426 -56.89 -87.63 8.54
C GLU A 426 -57.23 -86.13 8.59
N ILE A 427 -58.35 -85.77 9.24
CA ILE A 427 -58.73 -84.37 9.47
C ILE A 427 -57.73 -83.71 10.44
N CYS A 428 -57.39 -84.36 11.55
CA CYS A 428 -56.43 -83.84 12.52
C CYS A 428 -55.05 -83.58 11.90
N SER A 429 -54.54 -84.52 11.10
CA SER A 429 -53.25 -84.33 10.39
C SER A 429 -53.33 -83.21 9.34
N SER A 430 -54.46 -83.07 8.64
CA SER A 430 -54.69 -81.96 7.70
C SER A 430 -54.76 -80.60 8.41
N GLN A 431 -55.39 -80.52 9.60
CA GLN A 431 -55.43 -79.31 10.42
C GLN A 431 -54.04 -78.91 10.93
N GLN A 432 -53.22 -79.88 11.37
CA GLN A 432 -51.83 -79.62 11.75
C GLN A 432 -51.01 -79.08 10.59
N SER A 433 -51.19 -79.62 9.38
CA SER A 433 -50.52 -79.13 8.17
C SER A 433 -50.94 -77.69 7.82
N MET A 434 -52.22 -77.33 7.98
CA MET A 434 -52.67 -75.94 7.80
C MET A 434 -52.09 -74.98 8.84
N ALA A 435 -52.06 -75.39 10.11
CA ALA A 435 -51.46 -74.60 11.18
C ALA A 435 -49.97 -74.33 10.91
N TRP A 436 -49.25 -75.33 10.40
CA TRP A 436 -47.86 -75.18 9.98
C TRP A 436 -47.70 -74.19 8.81
N LEU A 437 -48.55 -74.27 7.78
CA LEU A 437 -48.56 -73.30 6.67
C LEU A 437 -48.87 -71.88 7.12
N GLN A 438 -49.84 -71.71 8.04
CA GLN A 438 -50.16 -70.42 8.64
C GLN A 438 -48.98 -69.82 9.41
N GLN A 439 -48.26 -70.66 10.18
CA GLN A 439 -47.04 -70.23 10.87
C GLN A 439 -45.96 -69.78 9.86
N GLN A 440 -45.72 -70.53 8.80
CA GLN A 440 -44.76 -70.16 7.76
C GLN A 440 -45.13 -68.85 7.06
N ILE A 441 -46.42 -68.62 6.76
CA ILE A 441 -46.90 -67.33 6.23
C ILE A 441 -46.62 -66.20 7.24
N GLY A 442 -46.83 -66.44 8.54
CA GLY A 442 -46.52 -65.48 9.61
C GLY A 442 -45.04 -65.09 9.65
N GLU A 443 -44.14 -66.07 9.59
CA GLU A 443 -42.69 -65.85 9.58
C GLU A 443 -42.22 -65.05 8.35
N VAL A 444 -42.75 -65.36 7.16
CA VAL A 444 -42.40 -64.62 5.92
C VAL A 444 -43.00 -63.21 5.93
N ASN A 445 -44.21 -63.03 6.47
CA ASN A 445 -44.82 -61.71 6.63
C ASN A 445 -44.01 -60.81 7.59
N GLN A 446 -43.51 -61.37 8.70
CA GLN A 446 -42.65 -60.61 9.61
C GLN A 446 -41.38 -60.11 8.91
N LYS A 447 -40.70 -60.98 8.17
CA LYS A 447 -39.53 -60.59 7.36
C LYS A 447 -39.87 -59.53 6.31
N LYS A 448 -41.05 -59.60 5.68
CA LYS A 448 -41.51 -58.59 4.73
C LYS A 448 -41.63 -57.20 5.39
N VAL A 449 -42.19 -57.15 6.60
CA VAL A 449 -42.31 -55.89 7.37
C VAL A 449 -40.94 -55.35 7.78
N GLU A 450 -40.01 -56.23 8.19
CA GLU A 450 -38.63 -55.86 8.48
C GLU A 450 -37.94 -55.22 7.26
N PHE A 451 -38.08 -55.83 6.07
CA PHE A 451 -37.57 -55.24 4.83
C PHE A 451 -38.24 -53.90 4.45
N GLU A 452 -39.53 -53.73 4.74
CA GLU A 452 -40.24 -52.45 4.50
C GLU A 452 -39.71 -51.32 5.40
N CYS A 453 -39.44 -51.61 6.67
CA CYS A 453 -38.84 -50.65 7.59
C CYS A 453 -37.42 -50.25 7.17
N GLU A 454 -36.56 -51.24 6.89
CA GLU A 454 -35.18 -50.99 6.44
C GLU A 454 -35.16 -50.18 5.13
N PHE A 455 -36.07 -50.48 4.20
CA PHE A 455 -36.17 -49.74 2.94
C PHE A 455 -36.49 -48.26 3.15
N GLU A 456 -37.38 -47.93 4.09
CA GLU A 456 -37.74 -46.54 4.37
C GLU A 456 -36.61 -45.78 5.08
N GLU A 457 -35.85 -46.42 5.97
CA GLU A 457 -34.64 -45.84 6.58
C GLU A 457 -33.55 -45.53 5.54
N LEU A 458 -33.28 -46.48 4.62
CA LEU A 458 -32.36 -46.25 3.51
C LEU A 458 -32.84 -45.09 2.62
N ARG A 459 -34.14 -45.01 2.35
CA ARG A 459 -34.72 -43.95 1.52
C ARG A 459 -34.53 -42.57 2.16
N GLN A 460 -34.77 -42.44 3.46
CA GLN A 460 -34.53 -41.19 4.19
C GLN A 460 -33.06 -40.79 4.13
N SER A 461 -32.15 -41.74 4.35
CA SER A 461 -30.70 -41.50 4.27
C SER A 461 -30.25 -41.04 2.88
N VAL A 462 -30.79 -41.64 1.82
CA VAL A 462 -30.52 -41.21 0.43
C VAL A 462 -31.01 -39.77 0.21
N VAL A 463 -32.21 -39.42 0.64
CA VAL A 463 -32.75 -38.05 0.47
C VAL A 463 -31.87 -37.03 1.19
N GLU A 464 -31.47 -37.29 2.43
CA GLU A 464 -30.62 -36.40 3.22
C GLU A 464 -29.25 -36.17 2.56
N LEU A 465 -28.57 -37.26 2.15
CA LEU A 465 -27.28 -37.16 1.47
C LEU A 465 -27.39 -36.46 0.10
N THR A 466 -28.48 -36.67 -0.63
CA THR A 466 -28.71 -35.99 -1.91
C THR A 466 -28.91 -34.49 -1.70
N HIS A 467 -29.58 -34.08 -0.61
CA HIS A 467 -29.71 -32.67 -0.25
C HIS A 467 -28.37 -32.04 0.12
N GLN A 468 -27.55 -32.73 0.93
CA GLN A 468 -26.20 -32.26 1.28
C GLN A 468 -25.31 -32.10 0.04
N ARG A 469 -25.38 -33.04 -0.92
CA ARG A 469 -24.67 -32.90 -2.21
C ARG A 469 -25.09 -31.66 -2.99
N GLN A 470 -26.38 -31.35 -3.01
CA GLN A 470 -26.87 -30.16 -3.71
C GLN A 470 -26.32 -28.88 -3.06
N GLN A 471 -26.29 -28.82 -1.73
CA GLN A 471 -25.68 -27.71 -0.98
C GLN A 471 -24.17 -27.59 -1.25
N ASP A 472 -23.43 -28.71 -1.22
CA ASP A 472 -22.00 -28.71 -1.52
C ASP A 472 -21.73 -28.28 -2.98
N SER A 473 -22.57 -28.70 -3.93
CA SER A 473 -22.49 -28.31 -5.34
C SER A 473 -22.73 -26.81 -5.55
N GLU A 474 -23.75 -26.23 -4.90
CA GLU A 474 -24.01 -24.79 -4.92
C GLU A 474 -22.85 -24.00 -4.28
N LYS A 475 -22.30 -24.50 -3.17
CA LYS A 475 -21.14 -23.90 -2.51
C LYS A 475 -19.90 -23.91 -3.40
N ILE A 476 -19.64 -25.02 -4.11
CA ILE A 476 -18.55 -25.11 -5.09
C ILE A 476 -18.75 -24.06 -6.19
N LYS A 477 -19.95 -23.92 -6.73
CA LYS A 477 -20.25 -22.95 -7.80
C LYS A 477 -20.01 -21.51 -7.35
N ASN A 478 -20.43 -21.15 -6.14
CA ASN A 478 -20.22 -19.81 -5.59
C ASN A 478 -18.73 -19.52 -5.38
N LEU A 479 -17.99 -20.48 -4.80
CA LEU A 479 -16.54 -20.35 -4.64
C LEU A 479 -15.82 -20.25 -5.99
N GLU A 480 -16.25 -20.96 -7.03
CA GLU A 480 -15.66 -20.83 -8.36
C GLU A 480 -15.86 -19.44 -8.97
N GLN A 481 -17.03 -18.83 -8.79
CA GLN A 481 -17.29 -17.46 -9.21
C GLN A 481 -16.43 -16.44 -8.45
N GLU A 482 -16.29 -16.60 -7.13
CA GLU A 482 -15.39 -15.76 -6.34
C GLU A 482 -13.94 -15.89 -6.78
N ARG A 483 -13.51 -17.10 -7.16
CA ARG A 483 -12.16 -17.34 -7.68
C ARG A 483 -11.92 -16.59 -8.98
N GLU A 484 -12.87 -16.66 -9.92
CA GLU A 484 -12.75 -15.96 -11.20
C GLU A 484 -12.69 -14.45 -11.01
N LEU A 485 -13.53 -13.90 -10.11
CA LEU A 485 -13.51 -12.49 -9.77
C LEU A 485 -12.17 -12.07 -9.14
N ALA A 486 -11.66 -12.86 -8.20
CA ALA A 486 -10.35 -12.61 -7.58
C ALA A 486 -9.20 -12.66 -8.60
N GLN A 487 -9.28 -13.58 -9.57
CA GLN A 487 -8.29 -13.73 -10.62
C GLN A 487 -8.33 -12.57 -11.64
N GLN A 488 -9.52 -12.05 -11.95
CA GLN A 488 -9.67 -10.82 -12.75
C GLN A 488 -9.02 -9.62 -12.04
N ARG A 489 -9.31 -9.42 -10.75
CA ARG A 489 -8.71 -8.33 -9.96
C ARG A 489 -7.19 -8.42 -9.86
N LEU A 490 -6.63 -9.62 -9.76
CA LEU A 490 -5.19 -9.86 -9.83
C LEU A 490 -4.60 -9.44 -11.18
N SER A 491 -5.27 -9.76 -12.29
CA SER A 491 -4.81 -9.32 -13.61
C SER A 491 -4.94 -7.81 -13.83
N GLU A 492 -5.85 -7.15 -13.14
CA GLU A 492 -5.96 -5.68 -13.15
C GLU A 492 -4.82 -5.04 -12.35
N LEU A 493 -4.40 -5.65 -11.23
CA LEU A 493 -3.22 -5.27 -10.46
C LEU A 493 -1.91 -5.37 -11.26
N ASP A 494 -1.73 -6.43 -12.06
CA ASP A 494 -0.57 -6.56 -12.95
C ASP A 494 -0.49 -5.47 -14.02
N ASN A 495 -1.62 -4.84 -14.36
CA ASN A 495 -1.73 -3.81 -15.39
C ASN A 495 -1.75 -2.37 -14.83
N LEU A 496 -1.70 -2.20 -13.50
CA LEU A 496 -1.72 -0.90 -12.86
C LEU A 496 -0.39 -0.16 -13.03
N ASP A 497 -0.46 1.07 -13.52
CA ASP A 497 0.69 1.96 -13.63
C ASP A 497 1.04 2.51 -12.24
N SER A 498 2.28 2.35 -11.82
CA SER A 498 2.80 2.57 -10.45
C SER A 498 2.73 4.01 -9.90
N ASN A 499 1.98 4.92 -10.55
CA ASN A 499 1.94 6.35 -10.26
C ASN A 499 0.67 6.83 -9.53
N ASP A 500 -0.32 5.97 -9.26
CA ASP A 500 -1.53 6.35 -8.50
C ASP A 500 -1.62 5.62 -7.13
N PRO A 501 -1.07 6.22 -6.06
CA PRO A 501 -1.07 5.62 -4.73
C PRO A 501 -2.47 5.53 -4.09
N GLU A 502 -3.45 6.34 -4.51
CA GLU A 502 -4.82 6.23 -3.99
C GLU A 502 -5.51 4.96 -4.52
N GLU A 503 -5.24 4.59 -5.78
CA GLU A 503 -5.79 3.39 -6.38
C GLU A 503 -5.21 2.13 -5.73
N ILE A 504 -3.91 2.10 -5.44
CA ILE A 504 -3.24 0.99 -4.72
C ILE A 504 -3.83 0.78 -3.33
N GLU A 505 -4.07 1.85 -2.57
CA GLU A 505 -4.61 1.72 -1.21
C GLU A 505 -6.09 1.30 -1.22
N ARG A 506 -6.86 1.69 -2.24
CA ARG A 506 -8.23 1.19 -2.44
C ARG A 506 -8.25 -0.31 -2.70
N TYR A 507 -7.38 -0.80 -3.58
CA TYR A 507 -7.24 -2.24 -3.84
C TYR A 507 -6.80 -3.01 -2.61
N ARG A 508 -5.89 -2.46 -1.81
CA ARG A 508 -5.47 -3.05 -0.54
C ARG A 508 -6.63 -3.17 0.45
N ALA A 509 -7.43 -2.12 0.62
CA ALA A 509 -8.60 -2.12 1.50
C ALA A 509 -9.67 -3.13 1.03
N ASP A 510 -9.92 -3.23 -0.28
CA ASP A 510 -10.84 -4.19 -0.86
C ASP A 510 -10.37 -5.64 -0.63
N LEU A 511 -9.06 -5.91 -0.77
CA LEU A 511 -8.46 -7.21 -0.47
C LEU A 511 -8.48 -7.56 1.02
N GLU A 512 -8.26 -6.57 1.90
CA GLU A 512 -8.30 -6.78 3.35
C GLU A 512 -9.73 -7.07 3.82
N THR A 513 -10.72 -6.42 3.22
CA THR A 513 -12.15 -6.70 3.42
C THR A 513 -12.50 -8.10 2.93
N ALA A 514 -12.14 -8.46 1.70
CA ALA A 514 -12.38 -9.81 1.16
C ALA A 514 -11.68 -10.90 2.00
N TYR A 515 -10.48 -10.62 2.53
CA TYR A 515 -9.79 -11.52 3.46
C TYR A 515 -10.52 -11.68 4.79
N GLN A 516 -11.07 -10.59 5.32
CA GLN A 516 -11.89 -10.63 6.53
C GLN A 516 -13.15 -11.45 6.27
N ASP A 517 -13.83 -11.22 5.14
CA ASP A 517 -15.01 -11.98 4.72
C ASP A 517 -14.71 -13.47 4.57
N LEU A 518 -13.59 -13.87 3.95
CA LEU A 518 -13.17 -15.28 3.90
C LEU A 518 -12.84 -15.87 5.28
N SER A 519 -12.21 -15.07 6.15
CA SER A 519 -11.90 -15.50 7.52
C SER A 519 -13.17 -15.65 8.37
N GLU A 520 -14.20 -14.88 8.04
CA GLU A 520 -15.53 -14.90 8.62
C GLU A 520 -16.35 -16.08 8.05
N ILE A 521 -16.28 -16.36 6.75
CA ILE A 521 -16.83 -17.57 6.11
C ILE A 521 -16.16 -18.84 6.66
N LYS A 522 -14.85 -18.81 6.94
CA LYS A 522 -14.14 -19.91 7.62
C LYS A 522 -14.50 -20.03 9.10
N ARG A 523 -14.98 -18.96 9.73
CA ARG A 523 -15.57 -18.95 11.08
C ARG A 523 -17.01 -19.47 11.08
N LEU A 524 -17.76 -19.18 10.03
CA LEU A 524 -19.13 -19.64 9.79
C LEU A 524 -19.18 -21.10 9.28
N GLY A 525 -18.07 -21.61 8.75
CA GLY A 525 -17.93 -22.97 8.23
C GLY A 525 -17.49 -24.05 9.24
N GLN A 526 -17.46 -23.74 10.54
CA GLN A 526 -17.51 -24.79 11.56
C GLN A 526 -18.96 -24.89 12.01
N ASP A 527 -19.71 -25.80 11.37
CA ASP A 527 -21.13 -26.00 11.64
C ASP A 527 -21.33 -26.30 13.13
N LEU A 528 -21.82 -25.29 13.86
CA LEU A 528 -22.30 -25.49 15.24
C LEU A 528 -23.39 -26.55 15.17
N ASN A 529 -23.30 -27.57 16.04
CA ASN A 529 -24.37 -28.57 16.12
C ASN A 529 -25.67 -27.91 16.61
N VAL A 530 -26.81 -28.60 16.44
CA VAL A 530 -28.14 -28.05 16.78
C VAL A 530 -28.18 -27.48 18.21
N PHE A 531 -27.58 -28.16 19.18
CA PHE A 531 -27.57 -27.68 20.56
C PHE A 531 -26.62 -26.49 20.78
N GLU A 532 -25.48 -26.46 20.10
CA GLU A 532 -24.59 -25.29 20.12
C GLU A 532 -25.24 -24.05 19.50
N GLN A 533 -26.07 -24.21 18.46
CA GLN A 533 -26.85 -23.11 17.90
C GLN A 533 -27.87 -22.55 18.91
N GLU A 534 -28.49 -23.40 19.72
CA GLU A 534 -29.36 -22.96 20.82
C GLU A 534 -28.59 -22.21 21.91
N VAL A 535 -27.39 -22.69 22.26
CA VAL A 535 -26.49 -21.99 23.20
C VAL A 535 -26.10 -20.61 22.66
N LEU A 536 -25.77 -20.52 21.36
CA LEU A 536 -25.45 -19.26 20.70
C LEU A 536 -26.65 -18.30 20.75
N ALA A 537 -27.84 -18.78 20.40
CA ALA A 537 -29.07 -17.97 20.43
C ALA A 537 -29.38 -17.43 21.84
N VAL A 538 -29.11 -18.20 22.90
CA VAL A 538 -29.25 -17.74 24.28
C VAL A 538 -28.28 -16.58 24.59
N PHE A 539 -27.05 -16.62 24.07
CA PHE A 539 -26.08 -15.54 24.26
C PHE A 539 -26.36 -14.30 23.40
N GLU A 540 -26.77 -14.48 22.14
CA GLU A 540 -27.12 -13.36 21.26
C GLU A 540 -28.28 -12.53 21.82
N ASN A 541 -29.21 -13.19 22.51
CA ASN A 541 -30.33 -12.53 23.19
C ASN A 541 -29.98 -12.05 24.63
N SER A 542 -28.75 -12.25 25.10
CA SER A 542 -28.34 -11.81 26.45
C SER A 542 -28.10 -10.30 26.50
N PRO A 543 -28.72 -9.57 27.44
CA PRO A 543 -28.50 -8.13 27.60
C PRO A 543 -27.02 -7.75 27.78
N LYS A 544 -26.22 -8.62 28.42
CA LYS A 544 -24.79 -8.39 28.67
C LYS A 544 -23.94 -8.46 27.40
N ILE A 545 -24.32 -9.29 26.43
CA ILE A 545 -23.65 -9.38 25.12
C ILE A 545 -24.06 -8.18 24.26
N LEU A 546 -25.36 -7.87 24.21
CA LEU A 546 -25.91 -6.75 23.43
C LEU A 546 -25.36 -5.39 23.89
N THR A 547 -25.20 -5.19 25.20
CA THR A 547 -24.57 -3.98 25.77
C THR A 547 -23.05 -3.96 25.63
N GLY A 548 -22.44 -5.06 25.17
CA GLY A 548 -21.00 -5.20 25.01
C GLY A 548 -20.22 -5.40 26.31
N GLU A 549 -20.90 -5.56 27.45
CA GLU A 549 -20.27 -5.88 28.74
C GLU A 549 -19.58 -7.24 28.72
N TRP A 550 -20.19 -8.20 28.03
CA TRP A 550 -19.59 -9.49 27.70
C TRP A 550 -19.27 -9.56 26.21
N LYS A 551 -18.28 -10.37 25.87
CA LYS A 551 -17.97 -10.73 24.50
C LYS A 551 -17.95 -12.24 24.37
N LEU A 552 -18.63 -12.74 23.35
CA LEU A 552 -18.70 -14.14 23.01
C LEU A 552 -17.70 -14.45 21.89
N LEU A 553 -16.97 -15.53 22.06
CA LEU A 553 -16.29 -16.25 21.00
C LEU A 553 -16.91 -17.64 20.94
N HIS A 554 -17.09 -18.16 19.74
CA HIS A 554 -17.38 -19.57 19.52
C HIS A 554 -16.25 -20.18 18.69
N SER A 555 -16.08 -21.50 18.81
CA SER A 555 -15.15 -22.28 17.98
C SER A 555 -13.72 -21.71 18.01
N PHE A 556 -13.12 -21.62 19.22
CA PHE A 556 -11.79 -21.05 19.42
C PHE A 556 -10.75 -22.10 19.84
N ASP A 557 -9.65 -22.24 19.08
CA ASP A 557 -8.56 -23.18 19.39
C ASP A 557 -7.65 -22.62 20.49
N VAL A 558 -7.72 -23.22 21.67
CA VAL A 558 -6.90 -22.85 22.83
C VAL A 558 -5.58 -23.62 22.91
N CYS A 559 -5.28 -24.52 21.96
CA CYS A 559 -4.11 -25.38 22.04
C CYS A 559 -2.78 -24.60 22.05
N ARG A 560 -1.81 -25.13 22.80
CA ARG A 560 -0.44 -24.60 22.92
C ARG A 560 0.51 -25.32 21.95
N GLY A 561 1.14 -24.56 21.05
CA GLY A 561 2.27 -25.05 20.25
C GLY A 561 1.88 -26.10 19.18
N ARG A 562 2.65 -27.18 19.07
CA ARG A 562 2.45 -28.28 18.11
C ARG A 562 1.50 -29.40 18.61
N GLY A 563 0.76 -29.16 19.69
CA GLY A 563 -0.24 -30.12 20.18
C GLY A 563 -1.44 -30.26 19.23
N ALA A 564 -2.20 -31.34 19.38
CA ALA A 564 -3.48 -31.52 18.68
C ALA A 564 -4.44 -30.36 19.01
N SER A 565 -5.23 -29.92 18.02
CA SER A 565 -6.19 -28.81 18.17
C SER A 565 -7.09 -29.01 19.39
N GLN A 566 -7.29 -27.94 20.17
CA GLN A 566 -8.19 -27.89 21.33
C GLN A 566 -9.26 -26.84 21.04
N MET A 567 -10.19 -27.17 20.14
CA MET A 567 -11.28 -26.28 19.79
C MET A 567 -12.29 -26.24 20.93
N THR A 568 -12.57 -25.04 21.43
CA THR A 568 -13.62 -24.78 22.43
C THR A 568 -14.95 -24.47 21.75
N ASP A 569 -16.06 -24.88 22.35
CA ASP A 569 -17.39 -24.57 21.81
C ASP A 569 -17.66 -23.07 21.97
N PHE A 570 -17.57 -22.55 23.21
CA PHE A 570 -17.71 -21.12 23.47
C PHE A 570 -16.74 -20.59 24.53
N ILE A 571 -16.39 -19.30 24.41
CA ILE A 571 -15.68 -18.53 25.42
C ILE A 571 -16.44 -17.22 25.64
N VAL A 572 -16.82 -16.95 26.88
CA VAL A 572 -17.38 -15.66 27.29
C VAL A 572 -16.33 -14.89 28.07
N ALA A 573 -15.95 -13.72 27.56
CA ALA A 573 -15.04 -12.80 28.23
C ALA A 573 -15.82 -11.61 28.80
N GLY A 574 -15.62 -11.34 30.09
CA GLY A 574 -16.08 -10.13 30.75
C GLY A 574 -14.91 -9.27 31.21
N SER A 575 -15.18 -8.34 32.12
CA SER A 575 -14.19 -7.32 32.46
C SER A 575 -12.96 -7.83 33.22
N ASN A 576 -13.05 -8.98 33.88
CA ASN A 576 -11.99 -9.52 34.73
C ASN A 576 -12.09 -11.04 34.87
N PHE A 577 -12.88 -11.66 34.00
CA PHE A 577 -13.08 -13.09 33.98
C PHE A 577 -13.20 -13.60 32.55
N LEU A 578 -12.90 -14.89 32.40
CA LEU A 578 -13.09 -15.65 31.19
C LEU A 578 -13.77 -16.97 31.57
N VAL A 579 -14.85 -17.30 30.88
CA VAL A 579 -15.56 -18.57 31.03
C VAL A 579 -15.41 -19.36 29.75
N VAL A 580 -14.83 -20.55 29.82
CA VAL A 580 -14.87 -21.53 28.74
C VAL A 580 -16.11 -22.40 28.94
N ILE A 581 -16.87 -22.61 27.88
CA ILE A 581 -18.13 -23.35 27.92
C ILE A 581 -18.00 -24.55 27.00
N GLU A 582 -18.37 -25.71 27.52
CA GLU A 582 -18.51 -26.96 26.78
C GLU A 582 -19.99 -27.34 26.71
N ALA A 583 -20.54 -27.42 25.51
CA ALA A 583 -21.94 -27.70 25.23
C ALA A 583 -22.14 -29.17 24.87
N LYS A 584 -22.98 -29.88 25.64
CA LYS A 584 -23.27 -31.31 25.43
C LYS A 584 -24.76 -31.53 25.19
N GLY A 585 -25.15 -31.77 23.94
CA GLY A 585 -26.54 -31.98 23.49
C GLY A 585 -27.18 -33.32 23.90
N TYR A 586 -26.89 -33.82 25.10
CA TYR A 586 -27.43 -35.09 25.61
C TYR A 586 -28.65 -34.83 26.51
N THR A 587 -29.75 -35.52 26.22
CA THR A 587 -31.00 -35.47 26.98
C THR A 587 -31.17 -36.70 27.89
N GLY A 588 -32.12 -36.64 28.83
CA GLY A 588 -32.31 -37.69 29.85
C GLY A 588 -31.51 -37.43 31.13
N LYS A 589 -31.34 -38.47 31.95
CA LYS A 589 -30.68 -38.36 33.27
C LYS A 589 -29.17 -38.51 33.14
N ILE A 590 -28.41 -37.49 33.53
CA ILE A 590 -26.95 -37.49 33.44
C ILE A 590 -26.35 -38.03 34.74
N VAL A 591 -25.75 -39.21 34.66
CA VAL A 591 -25.15 -39.93 35.81
C VAL A 591 -23.66 -40.16 35.59
N ASP A 592 -22.90 -40.28 36.66
CA ASP A 592 -21.51 -40.73 36.63
C ASP A 592 -21.36 -42.13 37.25
N ASP A 593 -20.25 -42.81 36.95
CA ASP A 593 -19.95 -44.15 37.48
C ASP A 593 -19.00 -44.10 38.71
N GLY A 594 -18.98 -43.00 39.48
CA GLY A 594 -18.28 -42.94 40.77
C GLY A 594 -17.76 -41.55 41.16
N ASP A 595 -16.53 -41.24 40.74
CA ASP A 595 -15.93 -39.92 40.96
C ASP A 595 -16.22 -39.03 39.76
N VAL A 596 -17.21 -38.13 39.91
CA VAL A 596 -17.66 -37.14 38.92
C VAL A 596 -16.52 -36.46 38.16
N LEU A 597 -15.34 -36.24 38.79
CA LEU A 597 -14.22 -35.55 38.16
C LEU A 597 -13.31 -36.48 37.32
N ASN A 598 -13.38 -37.79 37.55
CA ASN A 598 -12.41 -38.76 37.04
C ASN A 598 -13.03 -39.99 36.33
N THR A 599 -14.35 -40.19 36.41
CA THR A 599 -15.07 -41.27 35.73
C THR A 599 -15.89 -40.76 34.54
N PRO A 600 -16.22 -41.62 33.56
CA PRO A 600 -17.11 -41.28 32.46
C PRO A 600 -18.51 -40.89 32.94
N TRP A 601 -19.13 -40.00 32.19
CA TRP A 601 -20.53 -39.59 32.41
C TRP A 601 -21.41 -40.30 31.38
N TYR A 602 -22.65 -40.60 31.77
CA TYR A 602 -23.62 -41.30 30.95
C TYR A 602 -24.94 -40.53 30.92
N ALA A 603 -25.53 -40.41 29.74
CA ALA A 603 -26.92 -40.03 29.56
C ALA A 603 -27.78 -41.30 29.60
N GLN A 604 -28.63 -41.39 30.61
CA GLN A 604 -29.55 -42.50 30.81
C GLN A 604 -30.96 -42.11 30.34
N ASN A 605 -31.51 -42.87 29.39
CA ASN A 605 -32.87 -42.67 28.93
C ASN A 605 -33.91 -43.30 29.87
N VAL A 606 -35.21 -43.10 29.59
CA VAL A 606 -36.33 -43.60 30.40
C VAL A 606 -36.33 -45.14 30.52
N ASN A 607 -35.76 -45.84 29.53
CA ASN A 607 -35.64 -47.30 29.49
C ASN A 607 -34.39 -47.82 30.23
N GLY A 608 -33.61 -46.93 30.87
CA GLY A 608 -32.42 -47.29 31.64
C GLY A 608 -31.15 -47.51 30.81
N LEU A 609 -31.20 -47.37 29.48
CA LEU A 609 -30.04 -47.50 28.60
C LEU A 609 -29.09 -46.32 28.81
N LYS A 610 -27.82 -46.62 29.11
CA LYS A 610 -26.74 -45.64 29.31
C LYS A 610 -25.99 -45.40 28.00
N ARG A 611 -25.87 -44.14 27.60
CA ARG A 611 -24.99 -43.69 26.51
C ARG A 611 -23.90 -42.80 27.09
N GLU A 612 -22.64 -43.09 26.81
CA GLU A 612 -21.53 -42.27 27.28
C GLU A 612 -21.61 -40.84 26.69
N VAL A 613 -21.44 -39.85 27.56
CA VAL A 613 -21.36 -38.43 27.20
C VAL A 613 -19.94 -38.16 26.72
N ARG A 614 -19.76 -38.12 25.41
CA ARG A 614 -18.44 -38.02 24.78
C ARG A 614 -17.78 -36.67 25.07
N GLY A 615 -16.48 -36.72 25.33
CA GLY A 615 -15.63 -35.54 25.44
C GLY A 615 -14.15 -35.88 25.25
N VAL A 616 -13.32 -34.84 25.09
CA VAL A 616 -11.86 -35.00 25.03
C VAL A 616 -11.33 -35.26 26.45
N GLY A 617 -11.04 -36.52 26.76
CA GLY A 617 -10.66 -36.99 28.09
C GLY A 617 -11.62 -38.07 28.58
N LYS A 618 -11.77 -38.22 29.91
CA LYS A 618 -12.69 -39.19 30.49
C LYS A 618 -14.14 -38.69 30.58
N ASN A 619 -14.35 -37.38 30.67
CA ASN A 619 -15.68 -36.77 30.79
C ASN A 619 -15.67 -35.28 30.36
N PRO A 620 -16.85 -34.64 30.21
CA PRO A 620 -16.95 -33.23 29.83
C PRO A 620 -16.25 -32.26 30.79
N TYR A 621 -16.17 -32.58 32.09
CA TYR A 621 -15.44 -31.78 33.06
C TYR A 621 -13.94 -31.72 32.73
N GLN A 622 -13.31 -32.84 32.41
CA GLN A 622 -11.88 -32.87 32.07
C GLN A 622 -11.59 -32.09 30.79
N GLN A 623 -12.49 -32.17 29.81
CA GLN A 623 -12.40 -31.41 28.57
C GLN A 623 -12.42 -29.90 28.84
N VAL A 624 -13.47 -29.40 29.51
CA VAL A 624 -13.59 -27.96 29.82
C VAL A 624 -12.46 -27.49 30.74
N ARG A 625 -12.00 -28.33 31.67
CA ARG A 625 -10.85 -28.03 32.54
C ARG A 625 -9.59 -27.81 31.73
N ASN A 626 -9.27 -28.71 30.81
CA ASN A 626 -8.09 -28.60 29.96
C ASN A 626 -8.15 -27.34 29.10
N TYR A 627 -9.32 -27.06 28.51
CA TYR A 627 -9.51 -25.87 27.71
C TYR A 627 -9.40 -24.57 28.51
N THR A 628 -9.98 -24.55 29.72
CA THR A 628 -9.90 -23.40 30.64
C THR A 628 -8.46 -23.11 31.05
N ILE A 629 -7.67 -24.14 31.35
CA ILE A 629 -6.24 -24.00 31.69
C ILE A 629 -5.49 -23.40 30.49
N SER A 630 -5.66 -23.98 29.31
CA SER A 630 -5.03 -23.52 28.07
C SER A 630 -5.41 -22.07 27.73
N ALA A 631 -6.69 -21.70 27.85
CA ALA A 631 -7.18 -20.35 27.62
C ALA A 631 -6.56 -19.35 28.62
N GLY A 632 -6.59 -19.69 29.91
CA GLY A 632 -6.08 -18.77 30.93
C GLY A 632 -4.58 -18.56 30.88
N ASP A 633 -3.87 -19.57 30.43
CA ASP A 633 -2.46 -19.52 30.14
C ASP A 633 -2.08 -18.60 28.96
N ILE A 634 -2.96 -18.47 27.95
CA ILE A 634 -2.78 -17.51 26.85
C ILE A 634 -2.91 -16.09 27.41
N VAL A 635 -3.96 -15.85 28.19
CA VAL A 635 -4.32 -14.53 28.70
C VAL A 635 -3.36 -14.03 29.79
N ASN A 636 -3.01 -14.88 30.77
CA ASN A 636 -2.17 -14.47 31.90
C ASN A 636 -0.70 -14.22 31.54
N ARG A 637 -0.16 -14.79 30.44
CA ARG A 637 1.23 -14.54 30.03
C ARG A 637 1.47 -13.10 29.55
N GLN A 638 0.47 -12.47 28.95
CA GLN A 638 0.56 -11.07 28.50
C GLN A 638 0.33 -10.08 29.65
N PHE A 639 -0.43 -10.47 30.68
CA PHE A 639 -0.67 -9.65 31.87
C PHE A 639 0.25 -10.06 33.02
N ARG A 640 1.53 -9.66 32.95
CA ARG A 640 2.52 -9.91 34.02
C ARG A 640 2.18 -9.30 35.39
N TRP A 641 1.12 -8.49 35.51
CA TRP A 641 0.84 -7.66 36.69
C TRP A 641 -0.61 -7.72 37.21
N LYS A 642 -1.54 -8.42 36.54
CA LYS A 642 -2.95 -8.51 36.95
C LYS A 642 -3.59 -9.84 36.53
N THR A 643 -4.27 -10.51 37.46
CA THR A 643 -4.87 -11.83 37.25
C THR A 643 -6.27 -11.73 36.67
N ILE A 644 -6.50 -12.31 35.49
CA ILE A 644 -7.84 -12.61 34.98
C ILE A 644 -8.27 -13.96 35.56
N PHE A 645 -9.52 -14.08 36.01
CA PHE A 645 -10.02 -15.34 36.56
C PHE A 645 -10.62 -16.22 35.47
N HIS A 646 -10.28 -17.50 35.47
CA HIS A 646 -10.70 -18.45 34.44
C HIS A 646 -11.64 -19.48 35.06
N TYR A 647 -12.78 -19.69 34.43
CA TYR A 647 -13.80 -20.63 34.86
C TYR A 647 -14.18 -21.54 33.69
N GLY A 648 -14.63 -22.75 34.01
CA GLY A 648 -15.22 -23.65 33.03
C GLY A 648 -16.68 -23.95 33.36
N VAL A 649 -17.52 -24.05 32.35
CA VAL A 649 -18.94 -24.40 32.49
C VAL A 649 -19.26 -25.53 31.52
N VAL A 650 -19.85 -26.61 32.02
CA VAL A 650 -20.49 -27.62 31.17
C VAL A 650 -21.98 -27.31 31.12
N VAL A 651 -22.54 -27.23 29.91
CA VAL A 651 -23.96 -26.95 29.69
C VAL A 651 -24.66 -28.09 28.95
N PHE A 652 -25.84 -28.46 29.45
CA PHE A 652 -26.75 -29.44 28.86
C PHE A 652 -28.08 -28.79 28.45
N PRO A 653 -28.88 -29.45 27.58
CA PRO A 653 -30.24 -29.05 27.27
C PRO A 653 -31.12 -28.84 28.51
N GLN A 654 -32.19 -28.07 28.35
CA GLN A 654 -33.09 -27.71 29.45
C GLN A 654 -33.81 -28.93 30.03
N GLU A 655 -34.14 -29.89 29.17
CA GLU A 655 -34.81 -31.16 29.43
C GLU A 655 -33.89 -32.22 30.08
N SER A 656 -32.59 -31.99 30.14
CA SER A 656 -31.66 -32.92 30.79
C SER A 656 -31.83 -32.88 32.32
N ASP A 657 -31.84 -34.05 32.95
CA ASP A 657 -31.83 -34.18 34.40
C ASP A 657 -30.39 -34.35 34.89
N ILE A 658 -29.82 -33.26 35.39
CA ILE A 658 -28.47 -33.22 35.97
C ILE A 658 -28.48 -33.33 37.51
N SER A 659 -29.62 -33.67 38.13
CA SER A 659 -29.78 -33.65 39.60
C SER A 659 -28.86 -34.59 40.35
N THR A 660 -28.37 -35.64 39.68
CA THR A 660 -27.41 -36.60 40.22
C THR A 660 -25.98 -36.07 40.30
N LEU A 661 -25.68 -34.94 39.65
CA LEU A 661 -24.36 -34.33 39.64
C LEU A 661 -24.35 -33.02 40.43
N PRO A 662 -23.24 -32.67 41.09
CA PRO A 662 -23.12 -31.38 41.76
C PRO A 662 -23.05 -30.24 40.73
N THR A 663 -23.86 -29.20 40.92
CA THR A 663 -23.86 -28.00 40.06
C THR A 663 -22.58 -27.17 40.18
N ASN A 664 -21.91 -27.24 41.33
CA ASN A 664 -20.55 -26.74 41.53
C ASN A 664 -19.60 -27.93 41.57
N LEU A 665 -18.96 -28.23 40.44
CA LEU A 665 -17.99 -29.33 40.35
C LEU A 665 -16.75 -29.01 41.19
N THR A 666 -16.28 -27.75 41.12
CA THR A 666 -15.24 -27.19 41.99
C THR A 666 -15.47 -25.68 42.19
N ASP A 667 -14.53 -24.98 42.84
CA ASP A 667 -14.54 -23.52 42.95
C ASP A 667 -14.52 -22.75 41.61
N TYR A 668 -14.04 -23.40 40.55
CA TYR A 668 -13.79 -22.81 39.23
C TYR A 668 -14.58 -23.48 38.10
N TYR A 669 -15.26 -24.60 38.37
CA TYR A 669 -15.95 -25.38 37.35
C TYR A 669 -17.40 -25.64 37.75
N TYR A 670 -18.32 -25.35 36.83
CA TYR A 670 -19.76 -25.41 37.05
C TYR A 670 -20.43 -26.34 36.04
N LEU A 671 -21.57 -26.89 36.46
CA LEU A 671 -22.47 -27.68 35.64
C LEU A 671 -23.85 -27.01 35.66
N THR A 672 -24.41 -26.76 34.47
CA THR A 672 -25.70 -26.09 34.34
C THR A 672 -26.52 -26.62 33.17
N LYS A 673 -27.79 -26.21 33.14
CA LYS A 673 -28.67 -26.35 31.98
C LYS A 673 -28.76 -25.04 31.21
N LEU A 674 -29.20 -25.13 29.96
CA LEU A 674 -29.29 -24.01 29.01
C LEU A 674 -30.06 -22.82 29.59
N ASP A 675 -31.23 -23.06 30.20
CA ASP A 675 -32.11 -22.04 30.80
C ASP A 675 -31.44 -21.24 31.95
N LYS A 676 -30.42 -21.81 32.58
CA LYS A 676 -29.69 -21.20 33.69
C LYS A 676 -28.30 -20.68 33.31
N LEU A 677 -27.85 -20.89 32.07
CA LEU A 677 -26.49 -20.60 31.64
C LEU A 677 -26.07 -19.14 31.88
N VAL A 678 -26.87 -18.19 31.39
CA VAL A 678 -26.59 -16.74 31.56
C VAL A 678 -26.56 -16.36 33.04
N THR A 679 -27.46 -16.94 33.85
CA THR A 679 -27.53 -16.69 35.29
C THR A 679 -26.27 -17.21 36.01
N VAL A 680 -25.80 -18.40 35.65
CA VAL A 680 -24.57 -18.98 36.22
C VAL A 680 -23.35 -18.11 35.89
N ILE A 681 -23.22 -17.63 34.65
CA ILE A 681 -22.12 -16.75 34.25
C ILE A 681 -22.22 -15.39 34.97
N GLY A 682 -23.43 -14.84 35.14
CA GLY A 682 -23.65 -13.64 35.94
C GLY A 682 -23.23 -13.81 37.41
N ASN A 683 -23.47 -14.98 37.99
CA ASN A 683 -23.01 -15.31 39.34
C ASN A 683 -21.48 -15.43 39.42
N ILE A 684 -20.84 -15.99 38.39
CA ILE A 684 -19.37 -16.03 38.27
C ILE A 684 -18.82 -14.60 38.21
N GLU A 685 -19.38 -13.73 37.38
CA GLU A 685 -18.99 -12.32 37.30
C GLU A 685 -19.11 -11.63 38.66
N ALA A 686 -20.23 -11.82 39.37
CA ALA A 686 -20.44 -11.27 40.69
C ALA A 686 -19.41 -11.80 41.71
N LYS A 687 -19.09 -13.11 41.66
CA LYS A 687 -18.05 -13.75 42.50
C LYS A 687 -16.67 -13.13 42.23
N VAL A 688 -16.35 -12.85 40.97
CA VAL A 688 -15.07 -12.24 40.57
C VAL A 688 -14.98 -10.77 40.98
N LYS A 689 -16.05 -9.99 40.78
CA LYS A 689 -16.09 -8.57 41.20
C LYS A 689 -15.88 -8.40 42.71
N ARG A 690 -16.32 -9.36 43.52
CA ARG A 690 -16.05 -9.37 44.98
C ARG A 690 -14.59 -9.67 45.32
N ARG A 691 -13.89 -10.45 44.50
CA ARG A 691 -12.48 -10.86 44.72
C ARG A 691 -11.47 -9.86 44.15
N ASN A 692 -11.83 -9.10 43.12
CA ASN A 692 -10.93 -8.16 42.47
C ASN A 692 -11.71 -6.97 41.88
N SER A 693 -11.35 -5.75 42.28
CA SER A 693 -11.97 -4.50 41.80
C SER A 693 -11.37 -3.99 40.49
N ALA A 694 -10.26 -4.56 40.02
CA ALA A 694 -9.69 -4.20 38.73
C ALA A 694 -10.60 -4.69 37.59
N SER A 695 -10.97 -3.76 36.70
CA SER A 695 -11.82 -4.01 35.52
C SER A 695 -11.05 -3.69 34.24
N PHE A 696 -11.22 -4.53 33.23
CA PHE A 696 -10.77 -4.34 31.85
C PHE A 696 -11.98 -4.28 30.92
N PRO A 697 -11.89 -3.62 29.76
CA PRO A 697 -12.87 -3.81 28.70
C PRO A 697 -12.83 -5.25 28.20
N ALA A 698 -13.99 -5.92 28.08
CA ALA A 698 -14.07 -7.28 27.53
C ALA A 698 -13.43 -7.38 26.12
N SER A 699 -13.49 -6.30 25.33
CA SER A 699 -12.82 -6.19 24.03
C SER A 699 -11.30 -6.37 24.10
N LYS A 700 -10.65 -5.91 25.17
CA LYS A 700 -9.20 -6.12 25.35
C LYS A 700 -8.88 -7.59 25.63
N VAL A 701 -9.70 -8.27 26.43
CA VAL A 701 -9.52 -9.71 26.72
C VAL A 701 -9.63 -10.54 25.45
N ILE A 702 -10.61 -10.22 24.59
CA ILE A 702 -10.79 -10.89 23.30
C ILE A 702 -9.69 -10.54 22.30
N ALA A 703 -9.26 -9.29 22.21
CA ALA A 703 -8.19 -8.87 21.30
C ALA A 703 -6.89 -9.66 21.54
N LEU A 704 -6.57 -9.98 22.79
CA LEU A 704 -5.39 -10.79 23.16
C LEU A 704 -5.50 -12.24 22.69
N LEU A 705 -6.69 -12.82 22.80
CA LEU A 705 -6.97 -14.15 22.24
C LEU A 705 -6.77 -14.15 20.72
N HIS A 706 -7.14 -13.06 20.04
CA HIS A 706 -6.96 -12.90 18.59
C HIS A 706 -5.51 -12.61 18.16
N GLU A 707 -4.75 -11.82 18.91
CA GLU A 707 -3.36 -11.41 18.57
C GLU A 707 -2.43 -12.63 18.38
N LYS A 708 -2.61 -13.69 19.17
CA LYS A 708 -1.86 -14.94 19.00
C LYS A 708 -2.29 -15.79 17.81
N ARG A 709 -3.54 -15.68 17.32
CA ARG A 709 -3.98 -16.40 16.13
C ARG A 709 -3.24 -15.88 14.88
N LEU A 710 -3.00 -14.57 14.81
CA LEU A 710 -2.22 -13.93 13.75
C LEU A 710 -0.73 -14.31 13.83
N VAL A 711 -0.14 -14.33 15.03
CA VAL A 711 1.27 -14.73 15.22
C VAL A 711 1.50 -16.21 14.91
N ARG A 712 0.54 -17.11 15.20
CA ARG A 712 0.63 -18.53 14.82
C ARG A 712 0.48 -18.74 13.32
N ALA A 713 -0.43 -18.01 12.67
CA ALA A 713 -0.55 -18.01 11.21
C ALA A 713 0.72 -17.49 10.51
N ALA A 714 1.49 -16.63 11.17
CA ALA A 714 2.80 -16.16 10.71
C ALA A 714 3.96 -17.14 11.01
N LEU A 715 3.90 -17.92 12.11
CA LEU A 715 4.93 -18.91 12.49
C LEU A 715 4.73 -20.31 11.87
N GLN A 716 3.57 -20.58 11.27
CA GLN A 716 3.30 -21.79 10.47
C GLN A 716 3.56 -21.59 8.96
N ARG A 717 3.78 -20.35 8.53
CA ARG A 717 4.49 -20.02 7.29
C ARG A 717 5.99 -20.11 7.54
#